data_AF-A0A933G8Y3-F1
#
_entry.id   AF-A0A933G8Y3-F1
#
_cell.length_a   1.000
_cell.length_b   1.000
_cell.length_c   1.000
_cell.angle_alpha   90.00
_cell.angle_beta   90.00
_cell.angle_gamma   90.00
#
_symmetry.space_group_name_H-M   'P 1'
#
loop_
_entity.id
_entity.type
_entity.pdbx_description
1 polymer ?
#
loop_
_entity_poly.entity_id
_entity_poly.type
_entity_poly.pdbx_seq_one_letter_code
_entity_poly.pdbx_strand_id
1 'polypeptide(L)'
;MAEIVVQGLSNQNIADGDITPGSADGTDFGSVVQGAAGPTRTFTVRNTGTAALTLGTLTPPAGFIVAEPLNASISAGSSDSFSLQLSTTNAGTFTGDLSFSTNDADGSDGIENPFNFTITGTVTSTPLVAEIVVQGLSNQNIADGDATPAGADGTDFGSVVQGAAGPTRTFTVRNTGTAALALGTVTPPAGFIVAEPLNASISAGSSDNFSLQLSTTNAGTFTGDISFSTNDADGGDGIENPFNFTITGTVTSSGTVGDDYEPDDSAAQATTIATNGTPHTHSIHVGDDVDWVKFTLSQTSNVTIETDGSSGDTEIILSGPDNPATFIEYDDDDGNGSFSRIFRSGGDALAPGTYYVAVNEYNNDDAIPTYTIAVTASAMPPGAWLAIGDGQPAGTVIYTEPDGTVVTLTLKGGSANLYFEGNDLLAVISNKKITVTDTDRDGRARLVTLEISNTTASSSLSFTTKEPTGQSADAIGLSIETITGSSPLGNLAGKAVDLVGEGIHMTGEGYIASIQLRNLKNGADILMPGKGAPKGITLKAGRIDDGSQMTLGSGLASLAATEWLGGSLQSPWATKISVAGDFGADLLLDGTGNPKQTLGNLTVKGNARNGAWRIKGLVGTVAVTGLLEEIDLEATGTINAITAGGARKSRLFAGVKDGVSGLPASLGDFADPGVEIKSLTLKGILDDTRIAAPGLGKVSLKGVETDNGRIQLGIAADRIKSYARTGIRPLTNLNTAGEPDKTGDYVVRLL
;
A
#
# COMPACT_ATOMS: atom_id res chain seq x y z
N MET A 1 -13.09 -82.30 80.07
CA MET A 1 -11.92 -81.87 79.27
C MET A 1 -12.30 -80.58 78.55
N ALA A 2 -11.35 -79.71 78.22
CA ALA A 2 -11.64 -78.57 77.35
C ALA A 2 -11.81 -79.09 75.92
N GLU A 3 -12.67 -78.47 75.12
CA GLU A 3 -12.85 -78.77 73.68
C GLU A 3 -13.14 -77.46 72.95
N ILE A 4 -12.43 -77.14 71.87
CA ILE A 4 -12.60 -75.89 71.10
C ILE A 4 -13.38 -76.12 69.80
N VAL A 5 -14.30 -75.19 69.49
CA VAL A 5 -14.89 -75.06 68.15
C VAL A 5 -14.80 -73.60 67.73
N VAL A 6 -14.21 -73.32 66.57
CA VAL A 6 -14.15 -71.98 65.98
C VAL A 6 -15.15 -71.87 64.84
N GLN A 7 -15.95 -70.81 64.87
CA GLN A 7 -16.96 -70.53 63.85
C GLN A 7 -16.76 -69.15 63.23
N GLY A 8 -16.81 -69.08 61.91
CA GLY A 8 -16.78 -67.85 61.14
C GLY A 8 -18.18 -67.32 60.79
N LEU A 9 -18.30 -66.69 59.62
CA LEU A 9 -19.57 -66.18 59.11
C LEU A 9 -20.62 -67.28 59.01
N SER A 10 -21.88 -66.91 59.29
CA SER A 10 -23.04 -67.82 59.27
C SER A 10 -22.92 -69.06 60.18
N ASN A 11 -22.09 -68.99 61.23
CA ASN A 11 -21.79 -70.08 62.16
C ASN A 11 -21.16 -71.31 61.47
N GLN A 12 -20.47 -71.13 60.35
CA GLN A 12 -19.72 -72.21 59.70
C GLN A 12 -18.49 -72.56 60.54
N ASN A 13 -18.30 -73.84 60.82
CA ASN A 13 -17.13 -74.33 61.54
C ASN A 13 -15.88 -74.17 60.67
N ILE A 14 -14.82 -73.63 61.27
CA ILE A 14 -13.47 -73.58 60.69
C ILE A 14 -12.67 -74.67 61.37
N ALA A 15 -12.04 -75.55 60.58
CA ALA A 15 -11.23 -76.64 61.11
C ALA A 15 -9.84 -76.14 61.54
N ASP A 16 -9.24 -76.78 62.55
CA ASP A 16 -7.83 -76.53 62.86
C ASP A 16 -6.94 -76.92 61.68
N GLY A 17 -5.99 -76.05 61.33
CA GLY A 17 -5.11 -76.19 60.18
C GLY A 17 -5.77 -75.94 58.82
N ASP A 18 -6.94 -75.30 58.75
CA ASP A 18 -7.57 -74.95 57.47
C ASP A 18 -6.70 -73.97 56.68
N ILE A 19 -6.29 -74.38 55.48
CA ILE A 19 -5.41 -73.62 54.58
C ILE A 19 -6.14 -72.96 53.40
N THR A 20 -7.48 -73.03 53.37
CA THR A 20 -8.29 -72.60 52.21
C THR A 20 -9.24 -71.47 52.56
N PRO A 21 -8.78 -70.19 52.49
CA PRO A 21 -9.65 -69.05 52.73
C PRO A 21 -10.86 -69.01 51.79
N GLY A 22 -12.04 -68.74 52.35
CA GLY A 22 -13.31 -68.68 51.64
C GLY A 22 -14.19 -67.51 52.08
N SER A 23 -15.00 -67.02 51.16
CA SER A 23 -15.97 -65.96 51.45
C SER A 23 -17.17 -66.45 52.27
N ALA A 24 -17.41 -67.77 52.30
CA ALA A 24 -18.56 -68.38 52.96
C ALA A 24 -18.43 -68.45 54.50
N ASP A 25 -17.26 -68.84 55.00
CA ASP A 25 -16.91 -68.82 56.43
C ASP A 25 -16.25 -67.50 56.86
N GLY A 26 -15.97 -66.58 55.92
CA GLY A 26 -15.44 -65.26 56.19
C GLY A 26 -13.94 -65.20 56.46
N THR A 27 -13.21 -66.26 56.14
CA THR A 27 -11.74 -66.27 56.14
C THR A 27 -11.15 -65.51 54.93
N ASP A 28 -11.93 -65.26 53.87
CA ASP A 28 -11.64 -64.25 52.83
C ASP A 28 -12.36 -62.91 53.11
N PHE A 29 -11.55 -61.86 53.25
CA PHE A 29 -11.98 -60.49 53.56
C PHE A 29 -12.35 -59.69 52.31
N GLY A 30 -12.08 -60.20 51.10
CA GLY A 30 -12.37 -59.53 49.83
C GLY A 30 -11.35 -58.43 49.49
N SER A 31 -11.76 -57.47 48.66
CA SER A 31 -10.92 -56.35 48.23
C SER A 31 -11.41 -54.98 48.73
N VAL A 32 -10.48 -54.08 49.01
CA VAL A 32 -10.76 -52.70 49.43
C VAL A 32 -9.66 -51.76 48.93
N VAL A 33 -9.97 -50.50 48.63
CA VAL A 33 -8.97 -49.51 48.21
C VAL A 33 -8.13 -49.07 49.42
N GLN A 34 -6.83 -48.87 49.20
CA GLN A 34 -5.88 -48.38 50.20
C GLN A 34 -6.40 -47.09 50.87
N GLY A 35 -6.31 -47.05 52.20
CA GLY A 35 -6.78 -45.93 53.03
C GLY A 35 -8.29 -45.89 53.32
N ALA A 36 -9.12 -46.70 52.64
CA ALA A 36 -10.54 -46.83 53.01
C ALA A 36 -10.72 -47.67 54.29
N ALA A 37 -11.92 -47.66 54.89
CA ALA A 37 -12.20 -48.47 56.07
C ALA A 37 -12.10 -49.97 55.76
N GLY A 38 -11.20 -50.68 56.47
CA GLY A 38 -10.94 -52.09 56.22
C GLY A 38 -12.09 -53.01 56.65
N PRO A 39 -12.40 -54.06 55.88
CA PRO A 39 -13.42 -55.05 56.26
C PRO A 39 -13.05 -55.71 57.60
N THR A 40 -14.05 -55.88 58.46
CA THR A 40 -13.91 -56.53 59.77
C THR A 40 -14.72 -57.82 59.80
N ARG A 41 -14.13 -58.91 60.31
CA ARG A 41 -14.78 -60.22 60.45
C ARG A 41 -14.72 -60.66 61.90
N THR A 42 -15.84 -61.20 62.39
CA THR A 42 -15.98 -61.72 63.75
C THR A 42 -16.03 -63.24 63.71
N PHE A 43 -15.23 -63.87 64.57
CA PHE A 43 -15.16 -65.31 64.75
C PHE A 43 -15.57 -65.65 66.18
N THR A 44 -16.29 -66.75 66.36
CA THR A 44 -16.78 -67.20 67.66
C THR A 44 -16.05 -68.47 68.06
N VAL A 45 -15.46 -68.45 69.25
CA VAL A 45 -14.80 -69.59 69.88
C VAL A 45 -15.72 -70.14 70.95
N ARG A 46 -16.08 -71.42 70.83
CA ARG A 46 -16.97 -72.10 71.76
C ARG A 46 -16.23 -73.21 72.49
N ASN A 47 -16.38 -73.23 73.81
CA ASN A 47 -15.92 -74.36 74.63
C ASN A 47 -17.06 -75.39 74.73
N THR A 48 -17.01 -76.43 73.91
CA THR A 48 -17.98 -77.54 73.91
C THR A 48 -17.66 -78.62 74.94
N GLY A 49 -16.50 -78.52 75.59
CA GLY A 49 -16.02 -79.44 76.59
C GLY A 49 -16.69 -79.26 77.96
N THR A 50 -16.20 -80.05 78.92
CA THR A 50 -16.67 -80.08 80.32
C THR A 50 -15.73 -79.41 81.31
N ALA A 51 -14.55 -78.91 80.87
CA ALA A 51 -13.60 -78.14 81.67
C ALA A 51 -13.35 -76.76 81.04
N ALA A 52 -12.77 -75.82 81.80
CA ALA A 52 -12.47 -74.48 81.28
C ALA A 52 -11.41 -74.54 80.17
N LEU A 53 -11.70 -73.91 79.03
CA LEU A 53 -10.79 -73.72 77.91
C LEU A 53 -9.93 -72.49 78.23
N THR A 54 -8.62 -72.66 78.27
CA THR A 54 -7.65 -71.56 78.45
C THR A 54 -7.03 -71.21 77.12
N LEU A 55 -7.02 -69.93 76.76
CA LEU A 55 -6.66 -69.43 75.45
C LEU A 55 -5.48 -68.46 75.55
N GLY A 56 -4.55 -68.58 74.61
CA GLY A 56 -3.46 -67.64 74.40
C GLY A 56 -3.90 -66.39 73.63
N THR A 57 -2.97 -65.45 73.46
CA THR A 57 -3.19 -64.26 72.64
C THR A 57 -3.28 -64.62 71.16
N LEU A 58 -4.21 -63.98 70.45
CA LEU A 58 -4.32 -64.08 68.99
C LEU A 58 -3.06 -63.53 68.30
N THR A 59 -2.53 -64.30 67.36
CA THR A 59 -1.40 -63.91 66.51
C THR A 59 -1.90 -63.84 65.06
N PRO A 60 -2.41 -62.68 64.61
CA PRO A 60 -2.86 -62.53 63.22
C PRO A 60 -1.67 -62.48 62.25
N PRO A 61 -1.86 -62.90 60.99
CA PRO A 61 -0.84 -62.73 59.95
C PRO A 61 -0.66 -61.24 59.61
N ALA A 62 0.47 -60.93 58.96
CA ALA A 62 0.73 -59.58 58.48
C ALA A 62 -0.42 -59.07 57.59
N GLY A 63 -0.79 -57.80 57.78
CA GLY A 63 -1.92 -57.18 57.07
C GLY A 63 -3.25 -57.23 57.84
N PHE A 64 -3.33 -57.96 58.96
CA PHE A 64 -4.53 -58.02 59.80
C PHE A 64 -4.24 -57.53 61.21
N ILE A 65 -5.23 -56.88 61.83
CA ILE A 65 -5.16 -56.43 63.21
C ILE A 65 -6.30 -57.03 64.02
N VAL A 66 -6.05 -57.31 65.29
CA VAL A 66 -7.09 -57.71 66.24
C VAL A 66 -7.89 -56.46 66.62
N ALA A 67 -9.17 -56.44 66.24
CA ALA A 67 -10.10 -55.38 66.59
C ALA A 67 -10.78 -55.65 67.95
N GLU A 68 -11.08 -56.91 68.26
CA GLU A 68 -11.55 -57.36 69.57
C GLU A 68 -10.85 -58.67 69.94
N PRO A 69 -10.16 -58.79 71.09
CA PRO A 69 -9.43 -60.00 71.47
C PRO A 69 -10.32 -61.07 72.12
N LEU A 70 -9.79 -62.28 72.29
CA LEU A 70 -10.42 -63.33 73.10
C LEU A 70 -10.14 -63.16 74.59
N ASN A 71 -11.10 -63.55 75.43
CA ASN A 71 -10.88 -63.78 76.85
C ASN A 71 -9.92 -64.96 77.07
N ALA A 72 -9.02 -64.82 78.05
CA ALA A 72 -8.00 -65.83 78.36
C ALA A 72 -8.57 -67.18 78.86
N SER A 73 -9.85 -67.22 79.25
CA SER A 73 -10.53 -68.48 79.56
C SER A 73 -12.02 -68.42 79.30
N ILE A 74 -12.56 -69.50 78.75
CA ILE A 74 -13.98 -69.70 78.47
C ILE A 74 -14.48 -70.88 79.31
N SER A 75 -15.50 -70.64 80.14
CA SER A 75 -16.13 -71.69 80.95
C SER A 75 -16.78 -72.77 80.08
N ALA A 76 -16.89 -74.00 80.59
CA ALA A 76 -17.52 -75.12 79.89
C ALA A 76 -18.94 -74.75 79.39
N GLY A 77 -19.23 -75.01 78.11
CA GLY A 77 -20.51 -74.71 77.46
C GLY A 77 -20.72 -73.26 77.03
N SER A 78 -19.79 -72.35 77.34
CA SER A 78 -19.85 -70.93 76.94
C SER A 78 -19.09 -70.66 75.65
N SER A 79 -19.26 -69.47 75.09
CA SER A 79 -18.52 -68.98 73.92
C SER A 79 -18.04 -67.56 74.16
N ASP A 80 -17.04 -67.17 73.39
CA ASP A 80 -16.56 -65.80 73.26
C ASP A 80 -16.30 -65.49 71.79
N SER A 81 -16.21 -64.21 71.42
CA SER A 81 -15.95 -63.82 70.04
C SER A 81 -14.76 -62.88 69.97
N PHE A 82 -14.00 -62.98 68.89
CA PHE A 82 -12.98 -62.02 68.52
C PHE A 82 -13.25 -61.46 67.14
N SER A 83 -12.70 -60.29 66.85
CA SER A 83 -12.78 -59.72 65.51
C SER A 83 -11.42 -59.31 64.98
N LEU A 84 -11.24 -59.54 63.68
CA LEU A 84 -10.06 -59.12 62.93
C LEU A 84 -10.49 -58.08 61.89
N GLN A 85 -9.62 -57.10 61.66
CA GLN A 85 -9.78 -56.12 60.59
C GLN A 85 -8.60 -56.22 59.62
N LEU A 86 -8.89 -56.18 58.31
CA LEU A 86 -7.86 -56.01 57.29
C LEU A 86 -7.31 -54.59 57.35
N SER A 87 -6.00 -54.43 57.57
CA SER A 87 -5.33 -53.13 57.55
C SER A 87 -5.19 -52.63 56.11
N THR A 88 -5.75 -51.47 55.82
CA THR A 88 -5.74 -50.86 54.48
C THR A 88 -4.56 -49.89 54.28
N THR A 89 -3.56 -49.93 55.16
CA THR A 89 -2.43 -48.99 55.14
C THR A 89 -1.56 -49.18 53.90
N ASN A 90 -1.32 -50.42 53.49
CA ASN A 90 -0.47 -50.77 52.36
C ASN A 90 -1.29 -51.54 51.33
N ALA A 91 -1.17 -51.19 50.05
CA ALA A 91 -1.71 -52.00 48.96
C ALA A 91 -0.97 -53.34 48.85
N GLY A 92 -1.69 -54.40 48.52
CA GLY A 92 -1.18 -55.76 48.39
C GLY A 92 -2.23 -56.81 48.73
N THR A 93 -1.96 -58.06 48.37
CA THR A 93 -2.72 -59.22 48.86
C THR A 93 -2.02 -59.78 50.09
N PHE A 94 -2.72 -59.84 51.21
CA PHE A 94 -2.24 -60.35 52.48
C PHE A 94 -2.88 -61.71 52.75
N THR A 95 -2.05 -62.73 52.97
CA THR A 95 -2.49 -64.10 53.27
C THR A 95 -1.58 -64.71 54.32
N GLY A 96 -2.15 -65.42 55.29
CA GLY A 96 -1.38 -66.18 56.27
C GLY A 96 -2.24 -66.72 57.39
N ASP A 97 -1.60 -67.42 58.34
CA ASP A 97 -2.32 -68.13 59.39
C ASP A 97 -2.56 -67.22 60.59
N LEU A 98 -3.82 -67.17 61.04
CA LEU A 98 -4.16 -66.76 62.39
C LEU A 98 -3.89 -67.93 63.32
N SER A 99 -3.21 -67.70 64.45
CA SER A 99 -2.92 -68.76 65.43
C SER A 99 -3.08 -68.30 66.88
N PHE A 100 -3.53 -69.19 67.76
CA PHE A 100 -3.53 -69.00 69.21
C PHE A 100 -3.41 -70.34 69.95
N SER A 101 -2.80 -70.32 71.14
CA SER A 101 -2.69 -71.53 71.96
C SER A 101 -3.98 -71.85 72.70
N THR A 102 -4.23 -73.13 72.93
CA THR A 102 -5.38 -73.64 73.69
C THR A 102 -4.89 -74.71 74.66
N ASN A 103 -5.63 -75.01 75.73
CA ASN A 103 -5.39 -76.24 76.52
C ASN A 103 -6.26 -77.41 76.05
N ASP A 104 -6.70 -77.35 74.79
CA ASP A 104 -7.30 -78.50 74.15
C ASP A 104 -6.21 -79.53 73.86
N ALA A 105 -6.20 -80.58 74.68
CA ALA A 105 -5.20 -81.63 74.66
C ALA A 105 -5.80 -82.97 74.20
N ASP A 106 -6.93 -82.91 73.48
CA ASP A 106 -7.76 -84.00 72.92
C ASP A 106 -8.70 -84.71 73.91
N GLY A 107 -9.99 -84.74 73.54
CA GLY A 107 -10.99 -85.70 74.03
C GLY A 107 -11.94 -86.29 72.98
N SER A 108 -11.99 -85.80 71.72
CA SER A 108 -12.90 -86.33 70.68
C SER A 108 -12.39 -86.30 69.23
N ASP A 109 -11.60 -85.30 68.81
CA ASP A 109 -11.22 -85.10 67.40
C ASP A 109 -9.77 -84.64 67.13
N GLY A 110 -8.92 -84.43 68.14
CA GLY A 110 -7.48 -84.17 67.96
C GLY A 110 -6.88 -83.20 68.99
N ILE A 111 -5.57 -82.95 68.91
CA ILE A 111 -4.90 -81.93 69.72
C ILE A 111 -4.86 -80.63 68.91
N GLU A 112 -5.63 -79.63 69.32
CA GLU A 112 -5.80 -78.36 68.61
C GLU A 112 -5.05 -77.22 69.34
N ASN A 113 -3.77 -77.47 69.61
CA ASN A 113 -2.88 -76.52 70.27
C ASN A 113 -1.52 -76.42 69.55
N PRO A 114 -1.22 -75.30 68.86
CA PRO A 114 -2.08 -74.12 68.71
C PRO A 114 -3.20 -74.33 67.68
N PHE A 115 -4.38 -73.74 67.92
CA PHE A 115 -5.44 -73.67 66.92
C PHE A 115 -5.05 -72.63 65.86
N ASN A 116 -5.15 -72.96 64.58
CA ASN A 116 -4.80 -72.07 63.49
C ASN A 116 -5.65 -72.26 62.21
N PHE A 117 -5.77 -71.20 61.41
CA PHE A 117 -6.37 -71.23 60.07
C PHE A 117 -5.90 -70.05 59.21
N THR A 118 -5.83 -70.24 57.90
CA THR A 118 -5.42 -69.21 56.94
C THR A 118 -6.54 -68.20 56.67
N ILE A 119 -6.20 -66.90 56.64
CA ILE A 119 -7.09 -65.82 56.17
C ILE A 119 -6.44 -65.05 55.02
N THR A 120 -7.27 -64.44 54.16
CA THR A 120 -6.79 -63.62 53.03
C THR A 120 -7.59 -62.34 52.85
N GLY A 121 -6.97 -61.32 52.25
CA GLY A 121 -7.61 -60.05 51.89
C GLY A 121 -6.73 -59.23 50.95
N THR A 122 -7.32 -58.45 50.05
CA THR A 122 -6.59 -57.62 49.09
C THR A 122 -6.85 -56.13 49.31
N VAL A 123 -5.79 -55.35 49.39
CA VAL A 123 -5.87 -53.88 49.38
C VAL A 123 -5.38 -53.40 48.01
N THR A 124 -6.26 -52.81 47.21
CA THR A 124 -5.89 -52.26 45.90
C THR A 124 -5.34 -50.84 46.06
N SER A 125 -4.35 -50.46 45.27
CA SER A 125 -3.81 -49.09 45.27
C SER A 125 -4.88 -48.08 44.83
N THR A 126 -4.82 -46.86 45.37
CA THR A 126 -5.66 -45.74 44.93
C THR A 126 -5.36 -45.39 43.45
N PRO A 127 -6.36 -45.30 42.56
CA PRO A 127 -6.15 -44.82 41.19
C PRO A 127 -5.56 -43.40 41.18
N LEU A 128 -4.56 -43.16 40.33
CA LEU A 128 -4.02 -41.82 40.10
C LEU A 128 -4.62 -41.25 38.82
N VAL A 129 -5.18 -40.04 38.89
CA VAL A 129 -5.79 -39.32 37.75
C VAL A 129 -5.09 -37.97 37.56
N ALA A 130 -4.83 -37.57 36.32
CA ALA A 130 -4.40 -36.21 36.01
C ALA A 130 -5.67 -35.34 35.88
N GLU A 131 -5.59 -34.07 36.28
CA GLU A 131 -6.72 -33.12 36.16
C GLU A 131 -6.16 -31.72 35.88
N ILE A 132 -6.57 -31.09 34.79
CA ILE A 132 -6.11 -29.77 34.35
C ILE A 132 -7.09 -28.65 34.74
N VAL A 133 -6.54 -27.54 35.24
CA VAL A 133 -7.25 -26.27 35.33
C VAL A 133 -6.40 -25.18 34.71
N VAL A 134 -6.95 -24.44 33.75
CA VAL A 134 -6.28 -23.27 33.15
C VAL A 134 -6.90 -21.99 33.69
N GLN A 135 -6.05 -21.06 34.11
CA GLN A 135 -6.46 -19.77 34.66
C GLN A 135 -5.79 -18.62 33.93
N GLY A 136 -6.57 -17.58 33.65
CA GLY A 136 -6.11 -16.32 33.08
C GLY A 136 -5.92 -15.22 34.13
N LEU A 137 -6.21 -13.98 33.75
CA LEU A 137 -6.12 -12.82 34.63
C LEU A 137 -6.98 -12.99 35.90
N SER A 138 -6.46 -12.48 37.01
CA SER A 138 -7.11 -12.54 38.32
C SER A 138 -7.49 -13.96 38.79
N ASN A 139 -6.77 -14.99 38.30
CA ASN A 139 -7.03 -16.41 38.57
C ASN A 139 -8.43 -16.86 38.14
N GLN A 140 -9.01 -16.25 37.11
CA GLN A 140 -10.28 -16.71 36.54
C GLN A 140 -10.06 -17.99 35.74
N ASN A 141 -10.91 -18.99 35.98
CA ASN A 141 -10.86 -20.25 35.24
C ASN A 141 -11.31 -20.04 33.79
N ILE A 142 -10.55 -20.60 32.85
CA ILE A 142 -10.89 -20.69 31.43
C ILE A 142 -11.32 -22.13 31.18
N ALA A 143 -12.50 -22.32 30.59
CA ALA A 143 -13.01 -23.65 30.28
C ALA A 143 -12.36 -24.21 29.00
N ASP A 144 -12.26 -25.53 28.90
CA ASP A 144 -11.89 -26.16 27.63
C ASP A 144 -12.97 -25.89 26.56
N GLY A 145 -12.54 -25.52 25.36
CA GLY A 145 -13.42 -25.11 24.27
C GLY A 145 -14.05 -23.73 24.43
N ASP A 146 -13.56 -22.88 25.34
CA ASP A 146 -14.08 -21.52 25.48
C ASP A 146 -13.88 -20.71 24.20
N ALA A 147 -14.99 -20.37 23.54
CA ALA A 147 -15.01 -19.66 22.27
C ALA A 147 -15.20 -18.14 22.41
N THR A 148 -15.28 -17.59 23.63
CA THR A 148 -15.66 -16.20 23.86
C THR A 148 -14.54 -15.42 24.57
N PRO A 149 -13.65 -14.75 23.82
CA PRO A 149 -12.64 -13.91 24.42
C PRO A 149 -13.22 -12.79 25.30
N ALA A 150 -12.61 -12.56 26.46
CA ALA A 150 -13.02 -11.58 27.44
C ALA A 150 -11.82 -10.85 28.07
N GLY A 151 -12.00 -9.56 28.35
CA GLY A 151 -10.98 -8.78 29.06
C GLY A 151 -10.81 -9.19 30.53
N ALA A 152 -11.81 -9.88 31.11
CA ALA A 152 -11.83 -10.25 32.53
C ALA A 152 -10.87 -11.40 32.89
N ASP A 153 -10.80 -12.43 32.03
CA ASP A 153 -9.85 -13.53 32.12
C ASP A 153 -8.59 -13.30 31.26
N GLY A 154 -8.56 -12.23 30.46
CA GLY A 154 -7.39 -11.84 29.68
C GLY A 154 -7.21 -12.62 28.38
N THR A 155 -8.22 -13.37 27.95
CA THR A 155 -8.28 -13.93 26.59
C THR A 155 -8.49 -12.84 25.52
N ASP A 156 -8.98 -11.66 25.91
CA ASP A 156 -8.90 -10.43 25.12
C ASP A 156 -7.65 -9.59 25.49
N PHE A 157 -6.76 -9.44 24.52
CA PHE A 157 -5.52 -8.66 24.64
C PHE A 157 -5.75 -7.16 24.47
N GLY A 158 -6.94 -6.73 24.04
CA GLY A 158 -7.26 -5.34 23.75
C GLY A 158 -6.63 -4.84 22.46
N SER A 159 -6.52 -3.51 22.33
CA SER A 159 -5.91 -2.85 21.18
C SER A 159 -4.54 -2.27 21.48
N VAL A 160 -3.66 -2.28 20.47
CA VAL A 160 -2.33 -1.68 20.51
C VAL A 160 -1.97 -1.13 19.13
N VAL A 161 -1.17 -0.06 19.07
CA VAL A 161 -0.70 0.51 17.80
C VAL A 161 0.40 -0.36 17.18
N GLN A 162 0.40 -0.52 15.86
CA GLN A 162 1.43 -1.24 15.10
C GLN A 162 2.83 -0.74 15.46
N GLY A 163 3.77 -1.67 15.68
CA GLY A 163 5.15 -1.36 16.06
C GLY A 163 5.36 -1.00 17.53
N ALA A 164 4.32 -0.75 18.33
CA ALA A 164 4.45 -0.61 19.78
C ALA A 164 4.70 -1.97 20.46
N ALA A 165 5.12 -1.96 21.73
CA ALA A 165 5.27 -3.19 22.50
C ALA A 165 3.91 -3.87 22.69
N GLY A 166 3.73 -5.06 22.10
CA GLY A 166 2.48 -5.79 22.16
C GLY A 166 2.15 -6.27 23.59
N PRO A 167 0.87 -6.27 24.00
CA PRO A 167 0.45 -6.78 25.30
C PRO A 167 0.84 -8.25 25.48
N THR A 168 1.30 -8.58 26.68
CA THR A 168 1.65 -9.95 27.09
C THR A 168 0.66 -10.43 28.13
N ARG A 169 0.12 -11.65 27.95
CA ARG A 169 -0.77 -12.32 28.91
C ARG A 169 -0.13 -13.59 29.40
N THR A 170 -0.29 -13.87 30.69
CA THR A 170 0.21 -15.08 31.35
C THR A 170 -0.98 -15.94 31.76
N PHE A 171 -0.91 -17.22 31.44
CA PHE A 171 -1.89 -18.23 31.81
C PHE A 171 -1.24 -19.25 32.74
N THR A 172 -1.94 -19.60 33.81
CA THR A 172 -1.51 -20.60 34.79
C THR A 172 -2.18 -21.92 34.48
N VAL A 173 -1.40 -22.97 34.28
CA VAL A 173 -1.88 -24.34 34.16
C VAL A 173 -1.62 -25.04 35.49
N ARG A 174 -2.67 -25.55 36.11
CA ARG A 174 -2.61 -26.22 37.40
C ARG A 174 -3.00 -27.68 37.24
N ASN A 175 -2.18 -28.56 37.80
CA ASN A 175 -2.54 -29.97 37.96
C ASN A 175 -3.26 -30.14 39.30
N THR A 176 -4.58 -30.31 39.27
CA THR A 176 -5.39 -30.54 40.47
C THR A 176 -5.62 -32.02 40.76
N GLY A 177 -5.09 -32.89 39.90
CA GLY A 177 -5.18 -34.34 40.01
C GLY A 177 -4.17 -34.93 40.99
N THR A 178 -4.15 -36.26 41.02
CA THR A 178 -3.28 -37.08 41.87
C THR A 178 -2.14 -37.75 41.09
N ALA A 179 -2.20 -37.75 39.75
CA ALA A 179 -1.12 -38.16 38.84
C ALA A 179 -0.35 -36.94 38.30
N ALA A 180 0.80 -37.17 37.66
CA ALA A 180 1.48 -36.12 36.91
C ALA A 180 0.70 -35.79 35.62
N LEU A 181 0.48 -34.50 35.38
CA LEU A 181 -0.11 -33.97 34.15
C LEU A 181 1.00 -33.88 33.10
N ALA A 182 0.83 -34.54 31.97
CA ALA A 182 1.73 -34.49 30.82
C ALA A 182 1.14 -33.56 29.77
N LEU A 183 1.97 -32.66 29.23
CA LEU A 183 1.54 -31.53 28.42
C LEU A 183 2.33 -31.46 27.11
N GLY A 184 1.62 -31.09 26.03
CA GLY A 184 2.21 -30.77 24.74
C GLY A 184 2.68 -29.32 24.64
N THR A 185 3.25 -28.98 23.48
CA THR A 185 3.64 -27.61 23.16
C THR A 185 2.41 -26.73 22.95
N VAL A 186 2.39 -25.55 23.58
CA VAL A 186 1.37 -24.53 23.35
C VAL A 186 1.48 -24.00 21.93
N THR A 187 0.40 -24.15 21.16
CA THR A 187 0.28 -23.63 19.80
C THR A 187 -0.69 -22.45 19.80
N PRO A 188 -0.20 -21.20 19.65
CA PRO A 188 -1.07 -20.03 19.56
C PRO A 188 -1.59 -19.82 18.12
N PRO A 189 -2.69 -19.06 17.93
CA PRO A 189 -3.16 -18.66 16.61
C PRO A 189 -2.21 -17.64 15.95
N ALA A 190 -2.40 -17.42 14.64
CA ALA A 190 -1.64 -16.40 13.91
C ALA A 190 -1.82 -15.01 14.55
N GLY A 191 -0.74 -14.23 14.61
CA GLY A 191 -0.72 -12.93 15.28
C GLY A 191 -0.23 -12.97 16.72
N PHE A 192 -0.01 -14.15 17.31
CA PHE A 192 0.50 -14.29 18.68
C PHE A 192 1.78 -15.12 18.70
N ILE A 193 2.66 -14.81 19.65
CA ILE A 193 3.93 -15.52 19.85
C ILE A 193 4.02 -16.04 21.29
N VAL A 194 4.61 -17.22 21.47
CA VAL A 194 4.92 -17.76 22.79
C VAL A 194 6.11 -17.01 23.37
N ALA A 195 5.88 -16.26 24.45
CA ALA A 195 6.90 -15.51 25.16
C ALA A 195 7.57 -16.37 26.25
N GLU A 196 6.79 -17.21 26.94
CA GLU A 196 7.27 -18.21 27.90
C GLU A 196 6.56 -19.54 27.65
N PRO A 197 7.29 -20.64 27.38
CA PRO A 197 6.69 -21.93 27.09
C PRO A 197 6.26 -22.68 28.37
N LEU A 198 5.27 -23.55 28.22
CA LEU A 198 4.79 -24.45 29.26
C LEU A 198 5.72 -25.66 29.43
N ASN A 199 5.95 -26.11 30.67
CA ASN A 199 6.69 -27.34 30.94
C ASN A 199 5.92 -28.58 30.47
N ALA A 200 6.65 -29.58 29.95
CA ALA A 200 6.07 -30.80 29.41
C ALA A 200 5.40 -31.71 30.47
N SER A 201 5.62 -31.44 31.76
CA SER A 201 4.90 -32.14 32.84
C SER A 201 4.83 -31.32 34.12
N ILE A 202 3.68 -31.39 34.79
CA ILE A 202 3.41 -30.74 36.08
C ILE A 202 3.06 -31.83 37.11
N SER A 203 3.78 -31.86 38.23
CA SER A 203 3.51 -32.79 39.33
C SER A 203 2.14 -32.52 39.98
N ALA A 204 1.51 -33.54 40.55
CA ALA A 204 0.23 -33.42 41.25
C ALA A 204 0.24 -32.27 42.27
N GLY A 205 -0.79 -31.42 42.25
CA GLY A 205 -0.95 -30.26 43.12
C GLY A 205 -0.09 -29.04 42.77
N SER A 206 0.78 -29.13 41.76
CA SER A 206 1.64 -28.02 41.31
C SER A 206 1.00 -27.24 40.15
N SER A 207 1.61 -26.12 39.79
CA SER A 207 1.22 -25.30 38.63
C SER A 207 2.46 -24.83 37.87
N ASP A 208 2.23 -24.42 36.63
CA ASP A 208 3.21 -23.79 35.77
C ASP A 208 2.55 -22.69 34.93
N ASN A 209 3.35 -21.76 34.42
CA ASN A 209 2.85 -20.65 33.61
C ASN A 209 3.34 -20.76 32.18
N PHE A 210 2.51 -20.28 31.25
CA PHE A 210 2.97 -19.88 29.92
C PHE A 210 2.51 -18.46 29.63
N SER A 211 3.24 -17.75 28.78
CA SER A 211 2.84 -16.41 28.37
C SER A 211 2.86 -16.25 26.86
N LEU A 212 1.90 -15.47 26.38
CA LEU A 212 1.75 -15.12 24.97
C LEU A 212 1.85 -13.61 24.81
N GLN A 213 2.45 -13.17 23.71
CA GLN A 213 2.50 -11.77 23.31
C GLN A 213 1.77 -11.58 21.98
N LEU A 214 0.95 -10.53 21.88
CA LEU A 214 0.38 -10.08 20.62
C LEU A 214 1.50 -9.50 19.74
N SER A 215 1.69 -10.04 18.54
CA SER A 215 2.64 -9.53 17.55
C SER A 215 2.09 -8.24 16.92
N THR A 216 2.82 -7.14 17.05
CA THR A 216 2.43 -5.83 16.52
C THR A 216 3.04 -5.52 15.16
N THR A 217 3.61 -6.52 14.48
CA THR A 217 4.26 -6.35 13.16
C THR A 217 3.27 -5.91 12.08
N ASN A 218 2.06 -6.47 12.09
CA ASN A 218 1.03 -6.19 11.09
C ASN A 218 -0.22 -5.66 11.78
N ALA A 219 -0.83 -4.62 11.23
CA ALA A 219 -2.15 -4.16 11.66
C ALA A 219 -3.22 -5.20 11.30
N GLY A 220 -4.28 -5.26 12.11
CA GLY A 220 -5.38 -6.20 11.96
C GLY A 220 -5.94 -6.68 13.30
N THR A 221 -7.11 -7.32 13.26
CA THR A 221 -7.63 -8.06 14.41
C THR A 221 -7.29 -9.54 14.25
N PHE A 222 -6.58 -10.09 15.22
CA PHE A 222 -6.14 -11.48 15.25
C PHE A 222 -6.99 -12.25 16.24
N THR A 223 -7.67 -13.30 15.77
CA THR A 223 -8.48 -14.17 16.62
C THR A 223 -8.22 -15.64 16.27
N GLY A 224 -8.28 -16.52 17.27
CA GLY A 224 -8.19 -17.96 17.07
C GLY A 224 -7.85 -18.71 18.34
N ASP A 225 -7.73 -20.03 18.22
CA ASP A 225 -7.60 -20.91 19.37
C ASP A 225 -6.14 -21.14 19.77
N ILE A 226 -5.86 -21.04 21.06
CA ILE A 226 -4.71 -21.69 21.67
C ILE A 226 -5.04 -23.17 21.81
N SER A 227 -4.09 -24.06 21.53
CA SER A 227 -4.27 -25.50 21.72
C SER A 227 -2.99 -26.20 22.21
N PHE A 228 -3.13 -27.15 23.12
CA PHE A 228 -2.08 -28.08 23.53
C PHE A 228 -2.66 -29.43 24.00
N SER A 229 -1.91 -30.51 23.79
CA SER A 229 -2.32 -31.85 24.24
C SER A 229 -2.12 -32.01 25.74
N THR A 230 -2.98 -32.79 26.40
CA THR A 230 -2.86 -33.17 27.81
C THR A 230 -3.03 -34.69 27.95
N ASN A 231 -2.64 -35.28 29.07
CA ASN A 231 -3.05 -36.64 29.43
C ASN A 231 -4.25 -36.64 30.39
N ASP A 232 -5.01 -35.54 30.43
CA ASP A 232 -6.30 -35.51 31.07
C ASP A 232 -7.27 -36.34 30.24
N ALA A 233 -7.60 -37.52 30.76
CA ALA A 233 -8.29 -38.57 30.03
C ALA A 233 -9.58 -39.02 30.75
N ASP A 234 -10.11 -38.15 31.61
CA ASP A 234 -11.14 -38.34 32.63
C ASP A 234 -10.61 -38.62 34.05
N GLY A 235 -11.02 -37.75 34.98
CA GLY A 235 -10.68 -37.78 36.40
C GLY A 235 -11.52 -36.85 37.31
N GLY A 236 -12.18 -35.82 36.76
CA GLY A 236 -13.02 -34.88 37.50
C GLY A 236 -14.24 -34.37 36.73
N ASP A 237 -14.07 -33.60 35.65
CA ASP A 237 -15.15 -32.90 34.93
C ASP A 237 -15.23 -33.06 33.40
N GLY A 238 -14.25 -33.67 32.74
CA GLY A 238 -14.30 -33.88 31.28
C GLY A 238 -13.10 -34.65 30.71
N ILE A 239 -12.96 -34.63 29.38
CA ILE A 239 -11.72 -35.00 28.69
C ILE A 239 -11.21 -33.74 28.01
N GLU A 240 -10.23 -33.06 28.59
CA GLU A 240 -9.62 -31.85 28.04
C GLU A 240 -8.33 -32.17 27.26
N ASN A 241 -8.43 -33.02 26.23
CA ASN A 241 -7.31 -33.35 25.35
C ASN A 241 -7.70 -33.34 23.86
N PRO A 242 -7.28 -32.31 23.09
CA PRO A 242 -6.45 -31.18 23.49
C PRO A 242 -7.23 -30.14 24.31
N PHE A 243 -6.57 -29.49 25.27
CA PHE A 243 -7.11 -28.29 25.92
C PHE A 243 -7.01 -27.12 24.95
N ASN A 244 -8.11 -26.40 24.74
CA ASN A 244 -8.16 -25.26 23.83
C ASN A 244 -9.09 -24.13 24.31
N PHE A 245 -8.79 -22.90 23.89
CA PHE A 245 -9.64 -21.71 24.11
C PHE A 245 -9.27 -20.60 23.13
N THR A 246 -10.25 -19.77 22.76
CA THR A 246 -10.08 -18.66 21.81
C THR A 246 -9.50 -17.42 22.49
N ILE A 247 -8.57 -16.75 21.81
CA ILE A 247 -8.05 -15.43 22.19
C ILE A 247 -8.25 -14.41 21.06
N THR A 248 -8.31 -13.13 21.40
CA THR A 248 -8.37 -12.03 20.43
C THR A 248 -7.43 -10.88 20.81
N GLY A 249 -7.00 -10.10 19.81
CA GLY A 249 -6.27 -8.86 19.99
C GLY A 249 -6.27 -8.03 18.72
N THR A 250 -6.33 -6.71 18.86
CA THR A 250 -6.35 -5.77 17.74
C THR A 250 -5.05 -4.99 17.67
N VAL A 251 -4.38 -5.03 16.52
CA VAL A 251 -3.30 -4.11 16.19
C VAL A 251 -3.89 -3.03 15.29
N THR A 252 -4.07 -1.82 15.81
CA THR A 252 -4.47 -0.68 14.98
C THR A 252 -3.27 -0.26 14.13
N SER A 253 -3.50 0.17 12.89
CA SER A 253 -2.42 0.78 12.11
C SER A 253 -1.78 1.89 12.94
N SER A 254 -0.46 2.04 12.80
CA SER A 254 0.12 3.33 13.12
C SER A 254 -0.43 4.27 12.07
N GLY A 255 -1.53 4.96 12.37
CA GLY A 255 -1.93 6.11 11.57
C GLY A 255 -0.68 6.96 11.37
N THR A 256 -0.43 7.39 10.14
CA THR A 256 0.58 8.41 9.91
C THR A 256 0.27 9.56 10.85
N VAL A 257 1.26 9.98 11.64
CA VAL A 257 1.11 11.21 12.43
C VAL A 257 0.86 12.30 11.39
N GLY A 258 -0.29 12.98 11.46
CA GLY A 258 -0.55 14.14 10.63
C GLY A 258 0.56 15.17 10.80
N ASP A 259 0.71 16.03 9.81
CA ASP A 259 1.84 16.95 9.76
C ASP A 259 1.78 18.04 10.86
N ASP A 260 2.71 18.99 10.81
CA ASP A 260 2.85 20.03 11.83
C ASP A 260 1.69 21.07 11.83
N TYR A 261 0.78 21.04 10.85
CA TYR A 261 -0.36 21.96 10.70
C TYR A 261 -1.65 21.47 11.35
N GLU A 262 -1.66 20.23 11.84
CA GLU A 262 -2.80 19.64 12.53
C GLU A 262 -3.14 20.34 13.86
N PRO A 263 -4.44 20.53 14.19
CA PRO A 263 -5.59 20.11 13.40
C PRO A 263 -6.06 21.16 12.40
N ASP A 264 -6.26 20.80 11.13
CA ASP A 264 -6.81 21.65 10.07
C ASP A 264 -7.98 21.04 9.26
N ASP A 265 -8.64 20.03 9.84
CA ASP A 265 -9.89 19.35 9.38
C ASP A 265 -11.10 20.24 9.02
N SER A 266 -11.03 21.56 9.24
CA SER A 266 -12.15 22.46 8.97
C SER A 266 -11.74 23.88 8.63
N ALA A 267 -12.62 24.58 7.91
CA ALA A 267 -12.42 26.00 7.59
C ALA A 267 -12.18 26.91 8.81
N ALA A 268 -12.66 26.51 10.00
CA ALA A 268 -12.43 27.25 11.25
C ALA A 268 -11.00 27.05 11.78
N GLN A 269 -10.42 25.89 11.51
CA GLN A 269 -9.06 25.50 11.84
C GLN A 269 -8.05 25.88 10.77
N ALA A 270 -8.53 26.25 9.57
CA ALA A 270 -7.71 26.52 8.40
C ALA A 270 -6.41 27.30 8.68
N THR A 271 -5.28 26.70 8.30
CA THR A 271 -3.94 27.25 8.46
C THR A 271 -3.73 28.42 7.49
N THR A 272 -3.13 29.51 7.96
CA THR A 272 -2.82 30.64 7.06
C THR A 272 -1.61 30.32 6.20
N ILE A 273 -1.80 30.35 4.88
CA ILE A 273 -0.72 30.25 3.89
C ILE A 273 -0.44 31.63 3.27
N ALA A 274 0.84 31.96 3.12
CA ALA A 274 1.26 33.22 2.51
C ALA A 274 1.20 33.14 0.98
N THR A 275 0.70 34.19 0.33
CA THR A 275 0.77 34.29 -1.13
C THR A 275 2.21 34.57 -1.58
N ASN A 276 2.68 33.86 -2.61
CA ASN A 276 4.05 33.86 -3.10
C ASN A 276 5.09 33.49 -2.01
N GLY A 277 4.68 32.70 -1.02
CA GLY A 277 5.54 32.16 0.02
C GLY A 277 6.23 30.85 -0.41
N THR A 278 6.92 30.24 0.55
CA THR A 278 7.33 28.83 0.43
C THR A 278 6.09 27.95 0.45
N PRO A 279 5.98 26.94 -0.43
CA PRO A 279 4.91 25.94 -0.35
C PRO A 279 4.86 25.32 1.05
N HIS A 280 3.65 25.07 1.56
CA HIS A 280 3.46 24.29 2.78
C HIS A 280 3.53 22.81 2.43
N THR A 281 4.13 22.00 3.29
CA THR A 281 4.13 20.54 3.16
C THR A 281 3.12 19.98 4.14
N HIS A 282 2.11 19.29 3.61
CA HIS A 282 1.01 18.70 4.35
C HIS A 282 0.95 17.18 4.13
N SER A 283 0.05 16.48 4.82
CA SER A 283 -0.26 15.06 4.65
C SER A 283 -1.74 14.79 4.90
N ILE A 284 -2.41 14.12 3.94
CA ILE A 284 -3.72 13.50 4.17
C ILE A 284 -3.48 12.18 4.93
N HIS A 285 -3.45 12.23 6.25
CA HIS A 285 -2.88 11.18 7.10
C HIS A 285 -3.86 10.03 7.42
N VAL A 286 -5.15 10.19 7.09
CA VAL A 286 -6.18 9.14 7.05
C VAL A 286 -7.16 9.42 5.91
N GLY A 287 -7.89 8.41 5.42
CA GLY A 287 -8.78 8.59 4.27
C GLY A 287 -9.99 9.52 4.45
N ASP A 288 -10.24 10.05 5.65
CA ASP A 288 -11.27 11.09 5.91
C ASP A 288 -10.66 12.45 6.29
N ASP A 289 -9.35 12.59 6.11
CA ASP A 289 -8.59 13.79 6.47
C ASP A 289 -8.76 14.90 5.42
N VAL A 290 -8.97 16.13 5.88
CA VAL A 290 -9.27 17.29 5.04
C VAL A 290 -8.45 18.49 5.50
N ASP A 291 -7.43 18.83 4.73
CA ASP A 291 -6.53 19.93 5.05
C ASP A 291 -7.12 21.26 4.56
N TRP A 292 -7.48 22.13 5.50
CA TRP A 292 -7.91 23.49 5.17
C TRP A 292 -6.76 24.49 5.27
N VAL A 293 -6.54 25.27 4.21
CA VAL A 293 -5.70 26.47 4.25
C VAL A 293 -6.50 27.73 3.91
N LYS A 294 -6.00 28.90 4.32
CA LYS A 294 -6.57 30.20 3.98
C LYS A 294 -5.51 31.24 3.63
N PHE A 295 -5.84 32.12 2.70
CA PHE A 295 -4.98 33.25 2.30
C PHE A 295 -5.81 34.53 2.15
N THR A 296 -5.15 35.69 2.23
CA THR A 296 -5.82 36.99 2.11
C THR A 296 -5.22 37.81 0.98
N LEU A 297 -6.09 38.42 0.19
CA LEU A 297 -5.73 39.37 -0.86
C LEU A 297 -6.09 40.79 -0.43
N SER A 298 -5.14 41.72 -0.57
CA SER A 298 -5.37 43.15 -0.26
C SER A 298 -5.93 43.95 -1.45
N GLN A 299 -5.93 43.35 -2.64
CA GLN A 299 -6.39 43.94 -3.89
C GLN A 299 -6.77 42.83 -4.87
N THR A 300 -7.49 43.17 -5.95
CA THR A 300 -7.82 42.20 -6.99
C THR A 300 -6.53 41.59 -7.55
N SER A 301 -6.43 40.27 -7.55
CA SER A 301 -5.20 39.56 -7.92
C SER A 301 -5.51 38.35 -8.79
N ASN A 302 -4.64 38.10 -9.77
CA ASN A 302 -4.54 36.80 -10.40
C ASN A 302 -3.97 35.82 -9.36
N VAL A 303 -4.56 34.65 -9.21
CA VAL A 303 -4.19 33.66 -8.19
C VAL A 303 -4.07 32.29 -8.83
N THR A 304 -2.95 31.61 -8.57
CA THR A 304 -2.77 30.18 -8.83
C THR A 304 -2.68 29.46 -7.49
N ILE A 305 -3.50 28.44 -7.31
CA ILE A 305 -3.45 27.50 -6.18
C ILE A 305 -3.09 26.16 -6.79
N GLU A 306 -2.05 25.52 -6.27
CA GLU A 306 -1.53 24.28 -6.83
C GLU A 306 -1.09 23.34 -5.72
N THR A 307 -1.47 22.08 -5.83
CA THR A 307 -0.89 20.97 -5.07
C THR A 307 0.16 20.24 -5.92
N ASP A 308 1.16 19.65 -5.29
CA ASP A 308 2.20 18.87 -5.97
C ASP A 308 2.81 17.82 -5.03
N GLY A 309 3.39 16.76 -5.58
CA GLY A 309 3.99 15.67 -4.82
C GLY A 309 4.57 14.57 -5.70
N SER A 310 5.27 13.61 -5.10
CA SER A 310 5.85 12.47 -5.85
C SER A 310 4.82 11.39 -6.21
N SER A 311 3.72 11.33 -5.46
CA SER A 311 2.64 10.35 -5.58
C SER A 311 1.45 10.80 -4.75
N GLY A 312 0.24 10.69 -5.28
CA GLY A 312 -1.00 11.12 -4.64
C GLY A 312 -2.01 11.54 -5.71
N ASP A 313 -3.27 11.65 -5.32
CA ASP A 313 -4.37 12.15 -6.14
C ASP A 313 -5.17 13.13 -5.28
N THR A 314 -5.03 14.44 -5.53
CA THR A 314 -5.69 15.46 -4.69
C THR A 314 -6.92 16.01 -5.38
N GLU A 315 -7.87 16.54 -4.62
CA GLU A 315 -8.86 17.50 -5.10
C GLU A 315 -8.80 18.78 -4.28
N ILE A 316 -9.08 19.93 -4.91
CA ILE A 316 -9.13 21.23 -4.24
C ILE A 316 -10.46 21.96 -4.48
N ILE A 317 -11.00 22.55 -3.42
CA ILE A 317 -12.17 23.44 -3.47
C ILE A 317 -11.76 24.82 -3.01
N LEU A 318 -11.89 25.82 -3.89
CA LEU A 318 -11.72 27.22 -3.57
C LEU A 318 -13.05 27.86 -3.15
N SER A 319 -13.06 28.52 -1.99
CA SER A 319 -14.22 29.24 -1.46
C SER A 319 -13.87 30.64 -0.94
N GLY A 320 -14.84 31.56 -0.98
CA GLY A 320 -14.72 32.93 -0.47
C GLY A 320 -15.39 33.99 -1.37
N PRO A 321 -14.99 35.27 -1.26
CA PRO A 321 -14.20 35.83 -0.17
C PRO A 321 -14.98 35.85 1.16
N ASP A 322 -14.24 35.80 2.27
CA ASP A 322 -14.66 35.96 3.67
C ASP A 322 -15.73 34.99 4.19
N ASN A 323 -16.16 34.03 3.37
CA ASN A 323 -17.09 32.98 3.72
C ASN A 323 -16.66 31.64 3.11
N PRO A 324 -16.22 30.65 3.91
CA PRO A 324 -15.80 29.34 3.39
C PRO A 324 -16.96 28.52 2.80
N ALA A 325 -18.22 28.92 3.00
CA ALA A 325 -19.37 28.27 2.37
C ALA A 325 -19.70 28.84 0.97
N THR A 326 -19.00 29.88 0.51
CA THR A 326 -19.21 30.47 -0.82
C THR A 326 -18.27 29.80 -1.82
N PHE A 327 -18.77 28.76 -2.50
CA PHE A 327 -18.06 28.06 -3.56
C PHE A 327 -17.65 29.00 -4.70
N ILE A 328 -16.42 28.87 -5.19
CA ILE A 328 -15.90 29.56 -6.36
C ILE A 328 -15.56 28.56 -7.46
N GLU A 329 -14.71 27.58 -7.14
CA GLU A 329 -14.15 26.65 -8.12
C GLU A 329 -13.70 25.34 -7.45
N TYR A 330 -13.67 24.27 -8.24
CA TYR A 330 -13.22 22.93 -7.89
C TYR A 330 -12.26 22.47 -8.97
N ASP A 331 -11.21 21.74 -8.58
CA ASP A 331 -10.30 21.06 -9.50
C ASP A 331 -9.74 19.77 -8.89
N ASP A 332 -9.52 18.73 -9.70
CA ASP A 332 -8.88 17.46 -9.30
C ASP A 332 -7.54 17.21 -10.03
N ASP A 333 -7.46 17.40 -11.35
CA ASP A 333 -6.32 16.90 -12.16
C ASP A 333 -5.60 17.96 -13.05
N ASP A 334 -5.86 19.26 -12.90
CA ASP A 334 -5.24 20.28 -13.78
C ASP A 334 -3.78 20.66 -13.39
N GLY A 335 -3.22 20.05 -12.35
CA GLY A 335 -1.84 20.22 -11.88
C GLY A 335 -0.84 19.19 -12.43
N ASN A 336 0.30 19.02 -11.74
CA ASN A 336 1.34 18.09 -12.15
C ASN A 336 0.97 16.64 -11.79
N GLY A 337 0.67 15.78 -12.78
CA GLY A 337 0.30 14.39 -12.51
C GLY A 337 -1.18 14.25 -12.20
N SER A 338 -1.53 13.75 -11.02
CA SER A 338 -2.91 13.69 -10.48
C SER A 338 -3.11 14.70 -9.35
N PHE A 339 -2.35 15.79 -9.38
CA PHE A 339 -2.49 16.87 -8.42
C PHE A 339 -3.30 18.01 -9.05
N SER A 340 -3.86 18.86 -8.21
CA SER A 340 -4.87 19.83 -8.63
C SER A 340 -4.29 21.23 -8.76
N ARG A 341 -4.87 22.04 -9.66
CA ARG A 341 -4.48 23.42 -9.91
C ARG A 341 -5.69 24.29 -10.26
N ILE A 342 -6.02 25.25 -9.40
CA ILE A 342 -6.99 26.31 -9.70
C ILE A 342 -6.26 27.57 -10.13
N PHE A 343 -6.66 28.12 -11.27
CA PHE A 343 -6.12 29.38 -11.78
C PHE A 343 -7.22 30.43 -12.01
N ARG A 344 -7.22 31.48 -11.19
CA ARG A 344 -8.13 32.63 -11.27
C ARG A 344 -7.38 33.82 -11.85
N SER A 345 -7.75 34.30 -13.03
CA SER A 345 -7.13 35.49 -13.61
C SER A 345 -8.12 36.32 -14.39
N GLY A 346 -7.71 37.54 -14.74
CA GLY A 346 -8.52 38.41 -15.57
C GLY A 346 -9.86 38.75 -14.90
N GLY A 347 -10.96 38.48 -15.57
CA GLY A 347 -12.32 38.85 -15.16
C GLY A 347 -12.79 37.96 -14.02
N ASP A 348 -12.17 36.79 -13.92
CA ASP A 348 -12.33 35.79 -12.87
C ASP A 348 -11.33 35.96 -11.72
N ALA A 349 -10.43 36.96 -11.81
CA ALA A 349 -9.48 37.28 -10.75
C ALA A 349 -10.17 37.55 -9.41
N LEU A 350 -9.49 37.17 -8.34
CA LEU A 350 -10.07 37.22 -7.00
C LEU A 350 -9.98 38.64 -6.45
N ALA A 351 -11.13 39.16 -6.01
CA ALA A 351 -11.25 40.45 -5.34
C ALA A 351 -10.48 40.47 -3.99
N PRO A 352 -10.24 41.64 -3.38
CA PRO A 352 -9.72 41.68 -2.03
C PRO A 352 -10.64 40.93 -1.05
N GLY A 353 -10.05 40.13 -0.16
CA GLY A 353 -10.78 39.29 0.80
C GLY A 353 -9.97 38.09 1.24
N THR A 354 -10.52 37.31 2.18
CA THR A 354 -9.93 36.04 2.64
C THR A 354 -10.55 34.86 1.92
N TYR A 355 -9.73 33.99 1.37
CA TYR A 355 -10.15 32.80 0.64
C TYR A 355 -9.71 31.54 1.39
N TYR A 356 -10.45 30.47 1.19
CA TYR A 356 -10.25 29.17 1.82
C TYR A 356 -10.07 28.12 0.73
N VAL A 357 -9.12 27.22 0.93
CA VAL A 357 -8.89 26.06 0.07
C VAL A 357 -9.02 24.84 0.97
N ALA A 358 -9.95 23.94 0.63
CA ALA A 358 -10.00 22.61 1.19
C ALA A 358 -9.26 21.67 0.24
N VAL A 359 -8.37 20.84 0.76
CA VAL A 359 -7.65 19.81 0.02
C VAL A 359 -8.04 18.44 0.57
N ASN A 360 -8.44 17.53 -0.30
CA ASN A 360 -8.71 16.13 0.05
C ASN A 360 -7.87 15.19 -0.84
N GLU A 361 -7.83 13.92 -0.46
CA GLU A 361 -7.55 12.84 -1.41
C GLU A 361 -8.78 12.58 -2.30
N TYR A 362 -8.56 12.33 -3.59
CA TYR A 362 -9.65 12.14 -4.55
C TYR A 362 -10.44 10.85 -4.28
N ASN A 363 -11.75 10.99 -4.02
CA ASN A 363 -12.66 9.96 -3.46
C ASN A 363 -12.58 9.75 -1.94
N ASN A 364 -11.59 10.35 -1.27
CA ASN A 364 -11.47 10.33 0.18
C ASN A 364 -11.51 8.88 0.70
N ASP A 365 -10.67 8.04 0.11
CA ASP A 365 -10.57 6.61 0.42
C ASP A 365 -9.13 6.13 0.69
N ASP A 366 -8.12 6.95 0.42
CA ASP A 366 -6.71 6.68 0.69
C ASP A 366 -5.99 7.83 1.44
N ALA A 367 -4.80 7.53 1.96
CA ALA A 367 -3.93 8.52 2.60
C ALA A 367 -2.87 9.03 1.62
N ILE A 368 -2.54 10.32 1.69
CA ILE A 368 -1.43 10.94 0.96
C ILE A 368 -0.33 11.29 1.98
N PRO A 369 0.75 10.49 2.08
CA PRO A 369 1.75 10.64 3.15
C PRO A 369 2.47 11.99 3.15
N THR A 370 2.54 12.64 1.97
CA THR A 370 3.03 14.00 1.85
C THR A 370 2.59 14.61 0.52
N TYR A 371 2.17 15.86 0.56
CA TYR A 371 2.01 16.71 -0.61
C TYR A 371 2.42 18.14 -0.24
N THR A 372 2.55 19.00 -1.24
CA THR A 372 2.75 20.44 -1.03
C THR A 372 1.59 21.23 -1.58
N ILE A 373 1.24 22.34 -0.94
CA ILE A 373 0.33 23.35 -1.47
C ILE A 373 1.03 24.70 -1.57
N ALA A 374 0.85 25.37 -2.70
CA ALA A 374 1.36 26.71 -2.95
C ALA A 374 0.23 27.63 -3.42
N VAL A 375 0.23 28.86 -2.92
CA VAL A 375 -0.62 29.93 -3.43
C VAL A 375 0.27 31.04 -3.97
N THR A 376 0.19 31.31 -5.26
CA THR A 376 0.84 32.48 -5.88
C THR A 376 -0.22 33.50 -6.23
N ALA A 377 0.08 34.77 -5.99
CA ALA A 377 -0.84 35.86 -6.26
C ALA A 377 -0.11 37.05 -6.88
N SER A 378 -0.54 37.47 -8.06
CA SER A 378 -0.07 38.68 -8.69
C SER A 378 -1.18 39.72 -8.65
N ALA A 379 -0.93 40.81 -7.95
CA ALA A 379 -1.85 41.94 -7.92
C ALA A 379 -2.13 42.43 -9.34
N MET A 380 -3.40 42.50 -9.72
CA MET A 380 -3.75 43.08 -11.01
C MET A 380 -3.42 44.57 -10.99
N PRO A 381 -2.61 45.05 -11.95
CA PRO A 381 -2.40 46.48 -12.12
C PRO A 381 -3.73 47.18 -12.38
N PRO A 382 -3.86 48.49 -12.06
CA PRO A 382 -5.03 49.27 -12.44
C PRO A 382 -5.34 49.12 -13.93
N GLY A 383 -6.61 48.96 -14.26
CA GLY A 383 -7.05 48.70 -15.61
C GLY A 383 -8.57 48.67 -15.76
N ALA A 384 -9.03 48.31 -16.95
CA ALA A 384 -10.45 48.29 -17.29
C ALA A 384 -10.80 47.12 -18.21
N TRP A 385 -11.97 46.54 -17.95
CA TRP A 385 -12.59 45.53 -18.80
C TRP A 385 -13.34 46.15 -19.97
N LEU A 386 -13.19 45.55 -21.14
CA LEU A 386 -13.88 45.93 -22.37
C LEU A 386 -14.45 44.70 -23.08
N ALA A 387 -15.78 44.67 -23.24
CA ALA A 387 -16.45 43.61 -24.00
C ALA A 387 -16.57 43.97 -25.50
N ILE A 388 -16.37 42.98 -26.37
CA ILE A 388 -16.58 43.07 -27.83
C ILE A 388 -17.27 41.82 -28.40
N GLY A 389 -17.77 41.94 -29.63
CA GLY A 389 -18.35 40.82 -30.38
C GLY A 389 -19.87 40.85 -30.41
N ASP A 390 -20.48 39.67 -30.41
CA ASP A 390 -21.93 39.49 -30.54
C ASP A 390 -22.68 40.14 -29.37
N GLY A 391 -23.73 40.92 -29.68
CA GLY A 391 -24.47 41.69 -28.68
C GLY A 391 -23.75 42.96 -28.19
N GLN A 392 -22.49 43.20 -28.59
CA GLN A 392 -21.73 44.41 -28.26
C GLN A 392 -21.71 45.42 -29.42
N PRO A 393 -21.42 46.71 -29.15
CA PRO A 393 -21.42 47.76 -30.17
C PRO A 393 -20.40 47.58 -31.31
N ALA A 394 -19.36 46.77 -31.09
CA ALA A 394 -18.26 46.53 -32.00
C ALA A 394 -17.60 45.16 -31.77
N GLY A 395 -17.08 44.56 -32.83
CA GLY A 395 -16.19 43.39 -32.78
C GLY A 395 -14.71 43.75 -32.94
N THR A 396 -14.38 45.03 -33.06
CA THR A 396 -13.03 45.53 -33.33
C THR A 396 -12.62 46.56 -32.28
N VAL A 397 -11.43 46.38 -31.71
CA VAL A 397 -10.78 47.33 -30.79
C VAL A 397 -9.49 47.84 -31.41
N ILE A 398 -9.22 49.12 -31.20
CA ILE A 398 -7.97 49.78 -31.57
C ILE A 398 -7.40 50.43 -30.31
N TYR A 399 -6.12 50.22 -30.06
CA TYR A 399 -5.37 50.90 -29.00
C TYR A 399 -3.93 51.16 -29.45
N THR A 400 -3.21 51.97 -28.69
CA THR A 400 -1.79 52.27 -28.95
C THR A 400 -0.98 51.81 -27.76
N GLU A 401 0.03 50.97 -28.00
CA GLU A 401 0.97 50.52 -26.97
C GLU A 401 1.95 51.65 -26.55
N PRO A 402 2.64 51.51 -25.40
CA PRO A 402 3.67 52.45 -24.90
C PRO A 402 4.70 52.92 -25.93
N ASP A 403 5.07 52.03 -26.84
CA ASP A 403 6.08 52.25 -27.89
C ASP A 403 5.54 53.06 -29.09
N GLY A 404 4.23 53.34 -29.11
CA GLY A 404 3.52 54.00 -30.20
C GLY A 404 2.93 53.05 -31.25
N THR A 405 3.03 51.74 -31.05
CA THR A 405 2.46 50.73 -31.95
C THR A 405 0.95 50.73 -31.87
N VAL A 406 0.28 50.94 -33.00
CA VAL A 406 -1.18 50.88 -33.06
C VAL A 406 -1.61 49.44 -33.29
N VAL A 407 -2.29 48.86 -32.32
CA VAL A 407 -2.84 47.51 -32.39
C VAL A 407 -4.31 47.59 -32.77
N THR A 408 -4.70 46.79 -33.76
CA THR A 408 -6.10 46.52 -34.07
C THR A 408 -6.39 45.05 -33.81
N LEU A 409 -7.28 44.81 -32.85
CA LEU A 409 -7.84 43.50 -32.52
C LEU A 409 -9.21 43.37 -33.16
N THR A 410 -9.51 42.24 -33.78
CA THR A 410 -10.84 41.96 -34.33
C THR A 410 -11.27 40.53 -34.01
N LEU A 411 -12.44 40.41 -33.39
CA LEU A 411 -13.17 39.17 -33.21
C LEU A 411 -14.30 39.09 -34.24
N LYS A 412 -14.42 37.93 -34.91
CA LYS A 412 -15.54 37.61 -35.80
C LYS A 412 -16.23 36.34 -35.30
N GLY A 413 -17.49 36.48 -34.91
CA GLY A 413 -18.36 35.43 -34.38
C GLY A 413 -18.02 35.08 -32.93
N GLY A 414 -18.99 35.23 -32.03
CA GLY A 414 -18.81 35.08 -30.58
C GLY A 414 -18.50 36.41 -29.89
N SER A 415 -18.13 36.34 -28.62
CA SER A 415 -17.83 37.48 -27.75
C SER A 415 -16.44 37.36 -27.13
N ALA A 416 -15.86 38.47 -26.73
CA ALA A 416 -14.66 38.47 -25.91
C ALA A 416 -14.67 39.62 -24.89
N ASN A 417 -14.14 39.34 -23.70
CA ASN A 417 -13.81 40.34 -22.70
C ASN A 417 -12.29 40.59 -22.74
N LEU A 418 -11.91 41.86 -22.74
CA LEU A 418 -10.53 42.30 -22.88
C LEU A 418 -10.13 43.10 -21.65
N TYR A 419 -9.04 42.72 -20.98
CA TYR A 419 -8.48 43.51 -19.91
C TYR A 419 -7.36 44.41 -20.42
N PHE A 420 -7.56 45.71 -20.30
CA PHE A 420 -6.51 46.69 -20.53
C PHE A 420 -5.93 47.15 -19.21
N GLU A 421 -4.64 46.93 -19.00
CA GLU A 421 -3.88 47.62 -17.96
C GLU A 421 -3.64 49.08 -18.36
N GLY A 422 -3.65 49.98 -17.38
CA GLY A 422 -3.43 51.40 -17.58
C GLY A 422 -4.31 52.24 -16.66
N ASN A 423 -3.82 53.42 -16.28
CA ASN A 423 -4.64 54.40 -15.57
C ASN A 423 -5.45 55.23 -16.56
N ASP A 424 -6.58 55.80 -16.10
CA ASP A 424 -7.37 56.78 -16.85
C ASP A 424 -7.69 56.38 -18.31
N LEU A 425 -8.00 55.09 -18.52
CA LEU A 425 -8.35 54.54 -19.82
C LEU A 425 -9.75 55.01 -20.26
N LEU A 426 -9.83 55.56 -21.48
CA LEU A 426 -11.07 55.98 -22.11
C LEU A 426 -11.36 55.13 -23.36
N ALA A 427 -12.51 54.44 -23.37
CA ALA A 427 -13.01 53.71 -24.53
C ALA A 427 -14.05 54.53 -25.29
N VAL A 428 -13.76 54.88 -26.55
CA VAL A 428 -14.67 55.65 -27.43
C VAL A 428 -15.16 54.79 -28.58
N ILE A 429 -16.47 54.77 -28.81
CA ILE A 429 -17.10 54.00 -29.88
C ILE A 429 -17.28 54.88 -31.12
N SER A 430 -16.78 54.46 -32.27
CA SER A 430 -17.00 55.12 -33.56
C SER A 430 -16.94 54.12 -34.71
N ASN A 431 -17.87 54.21 -35.67
CA ASN A 431 -17.92 53.36 -36.87
C ASN A 431 -17.83 51.84 -36.58
N LYS A 432 -18.53 51.35 -35.55
CA LYS A 432 -18.49 49.94 -35.08
C LYS A 432 -17.09 49.47 -34.67
N LYS A 433 -16.26 50.39 -34.17
CA LYS A 433 -14.95 50.12 -33.56
C LYS A 433 -14.90 50.81 -32.21
N ILE A 434 -14.14 50.23 -31.29
CA ILE A 434 -13.81 50.86 -30.02
C ILE A 434 -12.36 51.32 -30.09
N THR A 435 -12.09 52.57 -29.73
CA THR A 435 -10.74 53.09 -29.57
C THR A 435 -10.48 53.28 -28.08
N VAL A 436 -9.53 52.53 -27.54
CA VAL A 436 -9.05 52.69 -26.16
C VAL A 436 -7.89 53.69 -26.19
N THR A 437 -8.02 54.75 -25.41
CA THR A 437 -7.03 55.82 -25.29
C THR A 437 -6.63 55.95 -23.83
N ASP A 438 -5.32 55.90 -23.59
CA ASP A 438 -4.73 56.37 -22.35
C ASP A 438 -4.78 57.91 -22.33
N THR A 439 -5.53 58.48 -21.37
CA THR A 439 -5.76 59.92 -21.31
C THR A 439 -4.72 60.68 -20.50
N ASP A 440 -3.98 60.03 -19.61
CA ASP A 440 -2.86 60.64 -18.88
C ASP A 440 -1.55 60.59 -19.68
N ARG A 441 -1.51 59.73 -20.71
CA ARG A 441 -0.39 59.50 -21.64
C ARG A 441 0.87 59.00 -20.95
N ASP A 442 0.71 58.27 -19.85
CA ASP A 442 1.81 57.57 -19.20
C ASP A 442 2.35 56.41 -20.04
N GLY A 443 1.61 56.02 -21.09
CA GLY A 443 1.98 54.98 -22.03
C GLY A 443 1.75 53.58 -21.49
N ARG A 444 0.93 53.38 -20.45
CA ARG A 444 0.75 52.06 -19.82
C ARG A 444 -0.43 51.25 -20.37
N ALA A 445 -1.19 51.79 -21.33
CA ALA A 445 -2.27 51.05 -21.99
C ALA A 445 -1.76 49.77 -22.70
N ARG A 446 -2.02 48.61 -22.10
CA ARG A 446 -1.62 47.30 -22.64
C ARG A 446 -2.78 46.31 -22.51
N LEU A 447 -3.07 45.57 -23.57
CA LEU A 447 -3.97 44.42 -23.49
C LEU A 447 -3.23 43.25 -22.86
N VAL A 448 -3.74 42.74 -21.75
CA VAL A 448 -3.05 41.70 -20.96
C VAL A 448 -3.80 40.39 -20.97
N THR A 449 -5.11 40.45 -20.72
CA THR A 449 -5.97 39.27 -20.68
C THR A 449 -7.05 39.36 -21.75
N LEU A 450 -7.34 38.22 -22.37
CA LEU A 450 -8.41 38.06 -23.33
C LEU A 450 -9.21 36.80 -23.03
N GLU A 451 -10.51 36.97 -22.79
CA GLU A 451 -11.42 35.86 -22.51
C GLU A 451 -12.39 35.71 -23.68
N ILE A 452 -12.35 34.58 -24.37
CA ILE A 452 -13.31 34.27 -25.45
C ILE A 452 -14.48 33.46 -24.93
N SER A 453 -15.68 33.82 -25.40
CA SER A 453 -16.91 33.11 -25.07
C SER A 453 -17.86 33.06 -26.25
N ASN A 454 -18.73 32.05 -26.29
CA ASN A 454 -19.73 31.87 -27.36
C ASN A 454 -19.10 31.81 -28.77
N THR A 455 -17.84 31.42 -28.87
CA THR A 455 -17.15 31.23 -30.15
C THR A 455 -17.42 29.84 -30.72
N THR A 456 -17.13 29.65 -32.00
CA THR A 456 -17.18 28.33 -32.65
C THR A 456 -15.91 28.06 -33.43
N ALA A 457 -15.77 26.85 -33.97
CA ALA A 457 -14.70 26.52 -34.92
C ALA A 457 -14.73 27.35 -36.22
N SER A 458 -15.77 28.16 -36.46
CA SER A 458 -15.83 29.14 -37.57
C SER A 458 -15.46 30.57 -37.15
N SER A 459 -15.32 30.82 -35.84
CA SER A 459 -14.93 32.12 -35.30
C SER A 459 -13.46 32.41 -35.53
N SER A 460 -13.09 33.70 -35.54
CA SER A 460 -11.69 34.11 -35.66
C SER A 460 -11.37 35.32 -34.80
N LEU A 461 -10.18 35.29 -34.19
CA LEU A 461 -9.56 36.39 -33.48
C LEU A 461 -8.27 36.78 -34.21
N SER A 462 -8.13 38.04 -34.57
CA SER A 462 -6.99 38.54 -35.35
C SER A 462 -6.40 39.82 -34.78
N PHE A 463 -5.07 39.91 -34.82
CA PHE A 463 -4.29 41.06 -34.41
C PHE A 463 -3.53 41.60 -35.61
N THR A 464 -3.64 42.91 -35.84
CA THR A 464 -2.82 43.62 -36.82
C THR A 464 -2.18 44.82 -36.16
N THR A 465 -0.88 44.97 -36.33
CA THR A 465 -0.11 46.10 -35.81
C THR A 465 0.22 47.09 -36.91
N LYS A 466 0.37 48.36 -36.53
CA LYS A 466 0.93 49.42 -37.35
C LYS A 466 1.96 50.18 -36.54
N GLU A 467 3.22 50.02 -36.93
CA GLU A 467 4.37 50.67 -36.29
C GLU A 467 4.32 52.20 -36.39
N PRO A 468 4.91 52.93 -35.43
CA PRO A 468 5.18 54.35 -35.57
C PRO A 468 6.17 54.61 -36.73
N THR A 469 5.98 55.72 -37.43
CA THR A 469 6.80 56.08 -38.60
C THR A 469 8.29 56.15 -38.24
N GLY A 470 9.13 55.30 -38.87
CA GLY A 470 10.59 55.31 -38.73
C GLY A 470 11.19 54.12 -37.98
N GLN A 471 10.37 53.18 -37.49
CA GLN A 471 10.84 51.93 -36.86
C GLN A 471 10.58 50.69 -37.74
N SER A 472 11.43 49.67 -37.62
CA SER A 472 11.34 48.41 -38.39
C SER A 472 10.21 47.51 -37.85
N ALA A 473 9.44 46.91 -38.76
CA ALA A 473 8.32 46.00 -38.45
C ALA A 473 8.69 44.72 -37.68
N ASP A 474 9.99 44.45 -37.48
CA ASP A 474 10.49 43.27 -36.76
C ASP A 474 10.82 43.56 -35.28
N ALA A 475 10.74 44.81 -34.81
CA ALA A 475 11.35 45.20 -33.54
C ALA A 475 10.47 45.04 -32.30
N ILE A 476 9.13 45.06 -32.39
CA ILE A 476 8.28 45.14 -31.19
C ILE A 476 7.11 44.15 -31.26
N GLY A 477 7.00 43.30 -30.24
CA GLY A 477 5.99 42.25 -30.12
C GLY A 477 4.93 42.68 -29.12
N LEU A 478 3.66 42.48 -29.48
CA LEU A 478 2.53 42.66 -28.59
C LEU A 478 2.57 41.55 -27.53
N SER A 479 2.78 41.90 -26.27
CA SER A 479 2.81 40.93 -25.19
C SER A 479 1.38 40.71 -24.66
N ILE A 480 0.92 39.46 -24.71
CA ILE A 480 -0.35 39.03 -24.10
C ILE A 480 -0.01 37.98 -23.04
N GLU A 481 -0.51 38.18 -21.82
CA GLU A 481 -0.22 37.28 -20.70
C GLU A 481 -1.16 36.08 -20.67
N THR A 482 -2.43 36.29 -21.04
CA THR A 482 -3.41 35.19 -20.98
C THR A 482 -4.48 35.31 -22.05
N ILE A 483 -4.75 34.21 -22.74
CA ILE A 483 -5.93 33.99 -23.57
C ILE A 483 -6.70 32.81 -23.00
N THR A 484 -7.92 33.04 -22.54
CA THR A 484 -8.76 31.99 -21.93
C THR A 484 -10.09 31.80 -22.64
N GLY A 485 -10.72 30.64 -22.44
CA GLY A 485 -12.12 30.43 -22.82
C GLY A 485 -12.56 28.98 -22.78
N SER A 486 -13.88 28.78 -22.80
CA SER A 486 -14.50 27.44 -22.71
C SER A 486 -15.17 26.98 -24.01
N SER A 487 -15.08 27.78 -25.07
CA SER A 487 -15.71 27.53 -26.38
C SER A 487 -14.66 27.38 -27.49
N PRO A 488 -14.90 26.57 -28.54
CA PRO A 488 -13.97 26.46 -29.66
C PRO A 488 -13.71 27.79 -30.38
N LEU A 489 -12.49 28.03 -30.83
CA LEU A 489 -12.10 29.11 -31.73
C LEU A 489 -11.45 28.53 -32.99
N GLY A 490 -11.94 28.93 -34.17
CA GLY A 490 -11.40 28.44 -35.44
C GLY A 490 -9.97 28.91 -35.72
N ASN A 491 -9.68 30.19 -35.46
CA ASN A 491 -8.38 30.77 -35.80
C ASN A 491 -7.98 31.93 -34.90
N LEU A 492 -6.77 31.86 -34.34
CA LEU A 492 -6.02 32.93 -33.68
C LEU A 492 -4.89 33.40 -34.60
N ALA A 493 -5.05 34.56 -35.22
CA ALA A 493 -4.06 35.19 -36.08
C ALA A 493 -3.28 36.29 -35.34
N GLY A 494 -2.29 35.90 -34.55
CA GLY A 494 -1.42 36.76 -33.73
C GLY A 494 0.03 36.81 -34.20
N LYS A 495 0.31 37.12 -35.48
CA LYS A 495 1.69 37.18 -36.01
C LYS A 495 2.65 38.12 -35.27
N ALA A 496 2.10 39.12 -34.59
CA ALA A 496 2.85 40.07 -33.77
C ALA A 496 2.76 39.77 -32.27
N VAL A 497 1.96 38.77 -31.88
CA VAL A 497 1.68 38.41 -30.48
C VAL A 497 2.80 37.53 -29.94
N ASP A 498 3.48 38.03 -28.92
CA ASP A 498 4.29 37.24 -28.02
C ASP A 498 3.40 36.81 -26.84
N LEU A 499 3.24 35.50 -26.64
CA LEU A 499 2.67 35.01 -25.40
C LEU A 499 3.75 35.07 -24.31
N VAL A 500 3.37 35.65 -23.19
CA VAL A 500 4.13 35.73 -21.94
C VAL A 500 3.21 35.27 -20.81
N GLY A 501 3.67 35.24 -19.56
CA GLY A 501 2.84 34.81 -18.43
C GLY A 501 2.36 33.39 -18.63
N GLU A 502 1.06 33.15 -18.49
CA GLU A 502 0.45 31.82 -18.57
C GLU A 502 0.21 31.34 -20.01
N GLY A 503 0.02 32.25 -20.97
CA GLY A 503 -0.21 31.87 -22.38
C GLY A 503 -1.67 31.59 -22.73
N ILE A 504 -2.00 30.41 -23.28
CA ILE A 504 -3.35 30.04 -23.74
C ILE A 504 -3.91 28.93 -22.87
N HIS A 505 -5.00 29.18 -22.13
CA HIS A 505 -5.68 28.18 -21.30
C HIS A 505 -7.16 28.02 -21.72
N MET A 506 -7.51 26.89 -22.33
CA MET A 506 -8.87 26.58 -22.75
C MET A 506 -9.46 25.46 -21.89
N THR A 507 -10.68 25.64 -21.38
CA THR A 507 -11.35 24.67 -20.50
C THR A 507 -12.54 24.00 -21.19
N GLY A 508 -13.01 22.87 -20.64
CA GLY A 508 -14.17 22.15 -21.17
C GLY A 508 -14.04 21.76 -22.65
N GLU A 509 -14.97 22.21 -23.48
CA GLU A 509 -14.95 21.98 -24.94
C GLU A 509 -14.07 22.99 -25.71
N GLY A 510 -13.39 23.89 -25.00
CA GLY A 510 -12.56 24.95 -25.55
C GLY A 510 -11.30 24.43 -26.24
N TYR A 511 -11.00 24.96 -27.43
CA TYR A 511 -9.73 24.77 -28.13
C TYR A 511 -9.56 25.84 -29.22
N ILE A 512 -8.33 26.07 -29.68
CA ILE A 512 -8.04 26.95 -30.83
C ILE A 512 -7.48 26.13 -31.99
N ALA A 513 -8.26 25.94 -33.06
CA ALA A 513 -7.91 25.02 -34.14
C ALA A 513 -6.66 25.44 -34.94
N SER A 514 -6.49 26.74 -35.17
CA SER A 514 -5.36 27.31 -35.89
C SER A 514 -4.76 28.47 -35.12
N ILE A 515 -3.52 28.32 -34.67
CA ILE A 515 -2.79 29.29 -33.88
C ILE A 515 -1.61 29.80 -34.68
N GLN A 516 -1.51 31.12 -34.82
CA GLN A 516 -0.35 31.80 -35.34
C GLN A 516 0.13 32.84 -34.34
N LEU A 517 1.36 32.69 -33.87
CA LEU A 517 2.00 33.56 -32.87
C LEU A 517 3.33 34.07 -33.39
N ARG A 518 3.82 35.16 -32.79
CA ARG A 518 5.19 35.62 -32.97
C ARG A 518 6.12 34.74 -32.14
N ASN A 519 5.96 34.67 -30.82
CA ASN A 519 6.76 33.80 -29.94
C ASN A 519 5.93 33.30 -28.74
N LEU A 520 6.42 32.26 -28.08
CA LEU A 520 6.07 31.89 -26.71
C LEU A 520 7.32 32.16 -25.87
N LYS A 521 7.20 32.99 -24.85
CA LYS A 521 8.32 33.49 -24.05
C LYS A 521 8.13 33.17 -22.58
N ASN A 522 9.25 33.06 -21.86
CA ASN A 522 9.29 32.94 -20.41
C ASN A 522 8.37 31.82 -19.85
N GLY A 523 8.26 30.68 -20.54
CA GLY A 523 7.44 29.56 -20.10
C GLY A 523 5.94 29.72 -20.32
N ALA A 524 5.48 30.62 -21.21
CA ALA A 524 4.07 30.69 -21.55
C ALA A 524 3.57 29.39 -22.20
N ASP A 525 2.45 28.87 -21.71
CA ASP A 525 1.94 27.54 -22.03
C ASP A 525 0.80 27.58 -23.06
N ILE A 526 0.49 26.41 -23.63
CA ILE A 526 -0.73 26.17 -24.39
C ILE A 526 -1.43 24.95 -23.79
N LEU A 527 -2.43 25.21 -22.96
CA LEU A 527 -3.26 24.22 -22.29
C LEU A 527 -4.64 24.16 -22.96
N MET A 528 -4.92 23.05 -23.64
CA MET A 528 -6.22 22.76 -24.28
C MET A 528 -6.54 21.25 -24.11
N PRO A 529 -6.76 20.79 -22.86
CA PRO A 529 -6.83 19.36 -22.52
C PRO A 529 -8.14 18.69 -22.96
N GLY A 530 -9.19 19.48 -23.24
CA GLY A 530 -10.44 18.96 -23.78
C GLY A 530 -10.28 18.25 -25.13
N LYS A 531 -11.35 17.59 -25.60
CA LYS A 531 -11.36 16.75 -26.83
C LYS A 531 -10.76 17.42 -28.07
N GLY A 532 -10.77 18.75 -28.12
CA GLY A 532 -10.03 19.55 -29.09
C GLY A 532 -10.56 19.47 -30.52
N ALA A 533 -9.73 19.88 -31.49
CA ALA A 533 -10.13 19.97 -32.88
C ALA A 533 -10.17 18.58 -33.55
N PRO A 534 -11.28 18.18 -34.21
CA PRO A 534 -11.38 16.85 -34.84
C PRO A 534 -10.34 16.53 -35.92
N LYS A 535 -9.77 17.57 -36.55
CA LYS A 535 -8.71 17.44 -37.57
C LYS A 535 -7.31 17.66 -37.00
N GLY A 536 -7.21 17.85 -35.69
CA GLY A 536 -6.03 18.31 -34.98
C GLY A 536 -5.75 19.80 -35.10
N ILE A 537 -4.85 20.27 -34.24
CA ILE A 537 -4.46 21.68 -34.11
C ILE A 537 -3.33 22.02 -35.08
N THR A 538 -3.33 23.23 -35.64
CA THR A 538 -2.18 23.78 -36.35
C THR A 538 -1.55 24.93 -35.58
N LEU A 539 -0.25 24.83 -35.27
CA LEU A 539 0.51 25.88 -34.60
C LEU A 539 1.63 26.41 -35.52
N LYS A 540 1.70 27.71 -35.67
CA LYS A 540 2.86 28.40 -36.24
C LYS A 540 3.35 29.46 -35.25
N ALA A 541 4.57 29.29 -34.78
CA ALA A 541 5.25 30.25 -33.92
C ALA A 541 6.63 30.62 -34.50
N GLY A 542 7.22 31.69 -34.00
CA GLY A 542 8.65 31.94 -34.08
C GLY A 542 9.36 31.07 -33.06
N ARG A 543 9.95 31.70 -32.05
CA ARG A 543 10.66 31.02 -30.97
C ARG A 543 9.68 30.57 -29.88
N ILE A 544 9.88 29.35 -29.41
CA ILE A 544 9.25 28.80 -28.21
C ILE A 544 10.39 28.63 -27.19
N ASP A 545 10.36 29.42 -26.13
CA ASP A 545 11.37 29.40 -25.08
C ASP A 545 11.32 28.09 -24.27
N ASP A 546 12.38 27.86 -23.50
CA ASP A 546 12.42 26.76 -22.54
C ASP A 546 11.35 26.96 -21.45
N GLY A 547 10.85 25.86 -20.91
CA GLY A 547 9.76 25.84 -19.92
C GLY A 547 8.33 25.84 -20.48
N SER A 548 8.12 26.26 -21.74
CA SER A 548 6.77 26.30 -22.35
C SER A 548 6.21 24.89 -22.62
N GLN A 549 5.13 24.54 -21.94
CA GLN A 549 4.40 23.29 -22.05
C GLN A 549 3.22 23.41 -23.03
N MET A 550 2.93 22.31 -23.73
CA MET A 550 1.77 22.20 -24.60
C MET A 550 1.00 20.92 -24.30
N THR A 551 -0.20 21.06 -23.75
CA THR A 551 -1.10 19.94 -23.42
C THR A 551 -2.34 20.02 -24.29
N LEU A 552 -2.51 19.04 -25.18
CA LEU A 552 -3.58 19.00 -26.18
C LEU A 552 -4.39 17.72 -26.05
N GLY A 553 -5.71 17.81 -25.82
CA GLY A 553 -6.58 16.63 -25.84
C GLY A 553 -6.93 16.13 -27.24
N SER A 554 -6.66 16.92 -28.28
CA SER A 554 -6.67 16.49 -29.69
C SER A 554 -5.26 16.40 -30.25
N GLY A 555 -5.08 15.65 -31.35
CA GLY A 555 -3.78 15.59 -32.00
C GLY A 555 -3.31 16.89 -32.64
N LEU A 556 -2.02 16.96 -32.93
CA LEU A 556 -1.34 18.08 -33.58
C LEU A 556 -1.21 17.82 -35.09
N ALA A 557 -2.01 18.52 -35.89
CA ALA A 557 -1.98 18.41 -37.35
C ALA A 557 -0.67 18.95 -37.95
N SER A 558 -0.21 20.10 -37.46
CA SER A 558 1.11 20.61 -37.83
C SER A 558 1.64 21.62 -36.83
N LEU A 559 2.95 21.56 -36.56
CA LEU A 559 3.69 22.61 -35.88
C LEU A 559 4.85 23.10 -36.73
N ALA A 560 4.98 24.43 -36.81
CA ALA A 560 6.12 25.09 -37.41
C ALA A 560 6.66 26.17 -36.45
N ALA A 561 7.93 26.04 -36.06
CA ALA A 561 8.63 26.98 -35.20
C ALA A 561 9.98 27.39 -35.81
N THR A 562 10.47 28.59 -35.49
CA THR A 562 11.84 28.98 -35.83
C THR A 562 12.84 28.30 -34.89
N GLU A 563 12.55 28.27 -33.60
CA GLU A 563 13.31 27.58 -32.55
C GLU A 563 12.34 27.06 -31.51
N TRP A 564 12.68 25.96 -30.85
CA TRP A 564 11.93 25.48 -29.69
C TRP A 564 12.94 24.91 -28.70
N LEU A 565 13.18 25.61 -27.60
CA LEU A 565 14.39 25.40 -26.80
C LEU A 565 14.23 24.41 -25.64
N GLY A 566 12.99 24.08 -25.27
CA GLY A 566 12.68 23.11 -24.22
C GLY A 566 11.17 23.03 -23.96
N GLY A 567 10.79 22.64 -22.74
CA GLY A 567 9.40 22.30 -22.39
C GLY A 567 8.94 20.98 -23.02
N SER A 568 7.62 20.76 -23.13
CA SER A 568 7.07 19.52 -23.64
C SER A 568 5.87 19.69 -24.56
N LEU A 569 5.59 18.64 -25.34
CA LEU A 569 4.34 18.43 -26.04
C LEU A 569 3.69 17.12 -25.56
N GLN A 570 2.55 17.25 -24.89
CA GLN A 570 1.63 16.14 -24.61
C GLN A 570 0.43 16.20 -25.56
N SER A 571 0.27 15.16 -26.38
CA SER A 571 -0.78 15.10 -27.39
C SER A 571 -1.05 13.68 -27.85
N PRO A 572 -2.28 13.31 -28.25
CA PRO A 572 -2.60 12.02 -28.85
C PRO A 572 -1.65 11.60 -29.98
N TRP A 573 -1.33 12.54 -30.86
CA TRP A 573 -0.45 12.32 -32.02
C TRP A 573 0.04 13.64 -32.58
N ALA A 574 1.09 13.59 -33.41
CA ALA A 574 1.59 14.73 -34.17
C ALA A 574 1.88 14.33 -35.61
N THR A 575 1.11 14.86 -36.57
CA THR A 575 1.31 14.53 -37.99
C THR A 575 2.59 15.16 -38.55
N LYS A 576 2.92 16.39 -38.15
CA LYS A 576 4.12 17.08 -38.61
C LYS A 576 4.63 18.09 -37.60
N ILE A 577 5.92 18.01 -37.27
CA ILE A 577 6.65 19.00 -36.48
C ILE A 577 7.84 19.47 -37.32
N SER A 578 7.98 20.78 -37.49
CA SER A 578 9.05 21.39 -38.30
C SER A 578 9.69 22.56 -37.56
N VAL A 579 10.96 22.42 -37.21
CA VAL A 579 11.74 23.43 -36.48
C VAL A 579 12.92 23.89 -37.34
N ALA A 580 13.00 25.20 -37.60
CA ALA A 580 14.02 25.78 -38.49
C ALA A 580 15.40 25.96 -37.83
N GLY A 581 15.47 25.90 -36.51
CA GLY A 581 16.66 25.97 -35.68
C GLY A 581 16.76 24.76 -34.76
N ASP A 582 17.16 24.99 -33.53
CA ASP A 582 17.34 23.94 -32.52
C ASP A 582 16.01 23.51 -31.90
N PHE A 583 15.93 22.24 -31.49
CA PHE A 583 14.75 21.59 -30.90
C PHE A 583 15.11 20.89 -29.59
N GLY A 584 14.62 21.41 -28.47
CA GLY A 584 14.93 20.94 -27.12
C GLY A 584 13.75 20.30 -26.38
N ALA A 585 12.57 20.23 -26.99
CA ALA A 585 11.36 19.83 -26.29
C ALA A 585 11.20 18.31 -26.16
N ASP A 586 10.54 17.91 -25.08
CA ASP A 586 10.03 16.57 -24.88
C ASP A 586 8.81 16.31 -25.75
N LEU A 587 8.65 15.05 -26.18
CA LEU A 587 7.52 14.60 -27.00
C LEU A 587 6.85 13.43 -26.31
N LEU A 588 5.65 13.65 -25.77
CA LEU A 588 4.83 12.65 -25.10
C LEU A 588 3.59 12.39 -25.96
N LEU A 589 3.66 11.33 -26.79
CA LEU A 589 2.59 11.00 -27.73
C LEU A 589 2.01 9.62 -27.44
N ASP A 590 0.73 9.56 -27.07
CA ASP A 590 0.10 8.35 -26.54
C ASP A 590 -0.55 7.43 -27.60
N GLY A 591 -0.68 7.90 -28.84
CA GLY A 591 -1.25 7.14 -29.95
C GLY A 591 -2.78 7.01 -29.95
N THR A 592 -3.49 7.69 -29.05
CA THR A 592 -4.96 7.71 -29.00
C THR A 592 -5.55 8.39 -30.24
N GLY A 593 -6.83 8.13 -30.54
CA GLY A 593 -7.47 8.63 -31.77
C GLY A 593 -7.09 7.87 -33.05
N ASN A 594 -6.37 6.76 -32.93
CA ASN A 594 -6.00 5.83 -34.01
C ASN A 594 -5.39 6.53 -35.25
N PRO A 595 -4.30 7.29 -35.08
CA PRO A 595 -3.64 7.95 -36.18
C PRO A 595 -2.97 6.93 -37.10
N LYS A 596 -2.76 7.29 -38.36
CA LYS A 596 -1.93 6.47 -39.27
C LYS A 596 -0.51 6.28 -38.69
N GLN A 597 0.01 7.31 -38.03
CA GLN A 597 1.29 7.34 -37.35
C GLN A 597 1.15 8.26 -36.12
N THR A 598 1.58 7.80 -34.96
CA THR A 598 1.58 8.59 -33.73
C THR A 598 2.46 9.82 -33.88
N LEU A 599 3.66 9.65 -34.46
CA LEU A 599 4.46 10.75 -34.99
C LEU A 599 4.64 10.58 -36.49
N GLY A 600 4.11 11.50 -37.30
CA GLY A 600 4.28 11.49 -38.75
C GLY A 600 5.69 11.89 -39.15
N ASN A 601 5.96 13.19 -39.23
CA ASN A 601 7.30 13.70 -39.60
C ASN A 601 7.80 14.73 -38.59
N LEU A 602 8.96 14.48 -37.99
CA LEU A 602 9.75 15.46 -37.24
C LEU A 602 10.92 15.93 -38.13
N THR A 603 10.99 17.23 -38.40
CA THR A 603 12.09 17.85 -39.13
C THR A 603 12.72 18.96 -38.30
N VAL A 604 14.01 18.83 -38.02
CA VAL A 604 14.80 19.83 -37.30
C VAL A 604 15.98 20.24 -38.18
N LYS A 605 16.14 21.53 -38.41
CA LYS A 605 17.24 22.07 -39.23
C LYS A 605 18.50 22.39 -38.43
N GLY A 606 18.38 22.65 -37.14
CA GLY A 606 19.49 22.72 -36.19
C GLY A 606 19.79 21.36 -35.55
N ASN A 607 20.20 21.41 -34.28
CA ASN A 607 20.38 20.26 -33.41
C ASN A 607 19.09 19.93 -32.66
N ALA A 608 18.91 18.67 -32.31
CA ALA A 608 17.94 18.27 -31.30
C ALA A 608 18.70 17.92 -30.01
N ARG A 609 18.28 18.47 -28.86
CA ARG A 609 19.03 18.36 -27.60
C ARG A 609 18.11 17.99 -26.43
N ASN A 610 18.60 17.15 -25.51
CA ASN A 610 17.99 16.89 -24.19
C ASN A 610 16.53 16.39 -24.16
N GLY A 611 15.93 16.11 -25.32
CA GLY A 611 14.52 15.74 -25.41
C GLY A 611 14.28 14.26 -25.11
N ALA A 612 13.34 13.99 -24.22
CA ALA A 612 12.70 12.70 -24.00
C ALA A 612 11.51 12.53 -24.96
N TRP A 613 11.64 11.63 -25.92
CA TRP A 613 10.62 11.37 -26.94
C TRP A 613 10.00 9.99 -26.71
N ARG A 614 8.86 9.98 -26.02
CA ARG A 614 8.06 8.80 -25.70
C ARG A 614 6.88 8.72 -26.65
N ILE A 615 6.94 7.78 -27.59
CA ILE A 615 5.99 7.70 -28.69
C ILE A 615 5.33 6.32 -28.73
N LYS A 616 4.06 6.25 -28.33
CA LYS A 616 3.28 5.02 -28.38
C LYS A 616 2.72 4.81 -29.79
N GLY A 617 3.39 3.99 -30.59
CA GLY A 617 2.95 3.58 -31.92
C GLY A 617 3.93 3.91 -33.04
N LEU A 618 3.42 3.97 -34.27
CA LEU A 618 4.25 4.11 -35.47
C LEU A 618 4.85 5.51 -35.59
N VAL A 619 6.14 5.57 -35.91
CA VAL A 619 6.87 6.82 -36.23
C VAL A 619 7.21 6.83 -37.72
N GLY A 620 6.97 7.96 -38.38
CA GLY A 620 7.43 8.18 -39.74
C GLY A 620 8.88 8.56 -39.79
N THR A 621 9.15 9.79 -40.17
CA THR A 621 10.53 10.27 -40.38
C THR A 621 10.96 11.20 -39.26
N VAL A 622 12.09 10.89 -38.65
CA VAL A 622 12.85 11.79 -37.79
C VAL A 622 14.06 12.28 -38.60
N ALA A 623 14.03 13.55 -39.00
CA ALA A 623 15.07 14.17 -39.83
C ALA A 623 15.69 15.38 -39.11
N VAL A 624 16.86 15.20 -38.53
CA VAL A 624 17.65 16.24 -37.89
C VAL A 624 18.84 16.58 -38.78
N THR A 625 19.02 17.84 -39.14
CA THR A 625 20.15 18.22 -40.02
C THR A 625 21.46 18.29 -39.21
N GLY A 626 21.39 18.80 -37.97
CA GLY A 626 22.47 18.78 -36.99
C GLY A 626 22.55 17.49 -36.19
N LEU A 627 22.99 17.58 -34.94
CA LEU A 627 23.16 16.44 -34.03
C LEU A 627 21.86 16.08 -33.32
N LEU A 628 21.66 14.78 -33.10
CA LEU A 628 20.88 14.28 -31.96
C LEU A 628 21.83 14.24 -30.77
N GLU A 629 21.64 15.09 -29.76
CA GLU A 629 22.53 15.20 -28.60
C GLU A 629 21.73 14.98 -27.32
N GLU A 630 22.06 13.95 -26.55
CA GLU A 630 21.32 13.62 -25.32
C GLU A 630 19.82 13.41 -25.57
N ILE A 631 19.47 12.86 -26.75
CA ILE A 631 18.09 12.51 -27.09
C ILE A 631 17.77 11.11 -26.57
N ASP A 632 16.64 10.99 -25.90
CA ASP A 632 16.07 9.72 -25.47
C ASP A 632 14.80 9.41 -26.26
N LEU A 633 14.94 8.80 -27.44
CA LEU A 633 13.84 8.38 -28.29
C LEU A 633 13.46 6.92 -28.01
N GLU A 634 12.23 6.73 -27.54
CA GLU A 634 11.61 5.43 -27.33
C GLU A 634 10.26 5.37 -28.05
N ALA A 635 10.20 4.59 -29.12
CA ALA A 635 8.96 4.30 -29.85
C ALA A 635 8.49 2.88 -29.57
N THR A 636 7.22 2.67 -29.23
CA THR A 636 6.68 1.30 -29.10
C THR A 636 6.43 0.64 -30.45
N GLY A 637 6.31 1.42 -31.52
CA GLY A 637 6.09 0.94 -32.89
C GLY A 637 7.29 1.14 -33.83
N THR A 638 7.11 0.68 -35.07
CA THR A 638 8.11 0.81 -36.14
C THR A 638 8.40 2.27 -36.48
N ILE A 639 9.70 2.58 -36.66
CA ILE A 639 10.21 3.87 -37.15
C ILE A 639 10.58 3.75 -38.63
N ASN A 640 9.97 4.54 -39.50
CA ASN A 640 10.24 4.46 -40.93
C ASN A 640 11.65 4.97 -41.30
N ALA A 641 12.09 6.09 -40.73
CA ALA A 641 13.43 6.60 -40.98
C ALA A 641 13.94 7.51 -39.87
N ILE A 642 15.21 7.36 -39.53
CA ILE A 642 15.98 8.32 -38.74
C ILE A 642 17.15 8.80 -39.60
N THR A 643 17.25 10.10 -39.81
CA THR A 643 18.40 10.74 -40.45
C THR A 643 18.91 11.88 -39.57
N ALA A 644 20.18 11.84 -39.20
CA ALA A 644 20.82 12.91 -38.44
C ALA A 644 22.18 13.32 -39.03
N GLY A 645 22.59 14.56 -38.76
CA GLY A 645 23.96 15.04 -38.96
C GLY A 645 24.98 14.31 -38.09
N GLY A 646 24.54 13.66 -37.01
CA GLY A 646 25.31 12.80 -36.12
C GLY A 646 24.47 12.49 -34.87
N ALA A 647 24.97 11.65 -33.97
CA ALA A 647 24.35 11.39 -32.69
C ALA A 647 25.41 11.32 -31.58
N ARG A 648 25.11 11.93 -30.44
CA ARG A 648 25.96 11.93 -29.25
C ARG A 648 25.13 11.64 -28.01
N LYS A 649 25.61 10.76 -27.12
CA LYS A 649 24.97 10.46 -25.82
C LYS A 649 23.47 10.14 -25.93
N SER A 650 23.04 9.60 -27.06
CA SER A 650 21.61 9.45 -27.38
C SER A 650 21.19 7.99 -27.28
N ARG A 651 19.90 7.78 -27.06
CA ARG A 651 19.23 6.48 -27.12
C ARG A 651 18.15 6.53 -28.19
N LEU A 652 18.25 5.66 -29.19
CA LEU A 652 17.36 5.63 -30.35
C LEU A 652 16.71 4.25 -30.46
N PHE A 653 15.64 4.02 -29.69
CA PHE A 653 15.03 2.72 -29.47
C PHE A 653 13.64 2.61 -30.14
N ALA A 654 13.37 1.45 -30.72
CA ALA A 654 12.06 1.07 -31.23
C ALA A 654 11.70 -0.36 -30.80
N GLY A 655 10.58 -0.53 -30.10
CA GLY A 655 10.09 -1.85 -29.66
C GLY A 655 10.93 -2.50 -28.55
N VAL A 656 11.73 -1.70 -27.83
CA VAL A 656 12.47 -2.13 -26.64
C VAL A 656 11.54 -2.02 -25.42
N LYS A 657 11.63 -2.95 -24.47
CA LYS A 657 10.82 -2.92 -23.24
C LYS A 657 11.25 -1.80 -22.30
N ASP A 658 10.28 -1.28 -21.55
CA ASP A 658 10.52 -0.32 -20.49
C ASP A 658 11.54 -0.85 -19.47
N GLY A 659 12.38 0.04 -18.93
CA GLY A 659 13.45 -0.29 -17.98
C GLY A 659 14.77 -0.77 -18.60
N VAL A 660 14.80 -1.09 -19.90
CA VAL A 660 16.06 -1.43 -20.60
C VAL A 660 16.83 -0.15 -20.92
N SER A 661 17.82 0.19 -20.09
CA SER A 661 18.60 1.42 -20.24
C SER A 661 19.86 1.30 -21.12
N GLY A 662 20.43 0.10 -21.19
CA GLY A 662 21.60 -0.24 -22.00
C GLY A 662 21.24 -0.81 -23.38
N LEU A 663 22.24 -1.28 -24.13
CA LEU A 663 21.97 -2.10 -25.32
C LEU A 663 21.29 -3.41 -24.91
N PRO A 664 20.16 -3.79 -25.54
CA PRO A 664 19.55 -5.11 -25.37
C PRO A 664 20.57 -6.26 -25.36
N ALA A 665 20.41 -7.15 -24.39
CA ALA A 665 21.27 -8.30 -24.13
C ALA A 665 20.61 -9.64 -24.53
N SER A 666 19.29 -9.67 -24.71
CA SER A 666 18.55 -10.84 -25.17
C SER A 666 17.35 -10.45 -26.03
N LEU A 667 16.82 -11.39 -26.82
CA LEU A 667 15.54 -11.20 -27.52
C LEU A 667 14.38 -10.88 -26.56
N GLY A 668 14.48 -11.28 -25.29
CA GLY A 668 13.51 -10.99 -24.25
C GLY A 668 13.42 -9.51 -23.87
N ASP A 669 14.39 -8.69 -24.26
CA ASP A 669 14.41 -7.24 -24.01
C ASP A 669 13.56 -6.44 -25.03
N PHE A 670 13.09 -7.10 -26.09
CA PHE A 670 12.16 -6.52 -27.05
C PHE A 670 10.71 -6.85 -26.70
N ALA A 671 9.82 -5.87 -26.85
CA ALA A 671 8.39 -6.02 -26.56
C ALA A 671 7.64 -6.71 -27.72
N ASP A 672 7.99 -6.39 -28.97
CA ASP A 672 7.38 -6.94 -30.18
C ASP A 672 8.47 -7.22 -31.24
N PRO A 673 8.70 -8.48 -31.65
CA PRO A 673 9.73 -8.85 -32.63
C PRO A 673 9.44 -8.35 -34.06
N GLY A 674 8.22 -7.88 -34.34
CA GLY A 674 7.80 -7.30 -35.60
C GLY A 674 8.20 -5.83 -35.78
N VAL A 675 8.64 -5.15 -34.71
CA VAL A 675 9.01 -3.74 -34.76
C VAL A 675 10.38 -3.54 -35.42
N GLU A 676 10.48 -2.50 -36.27
CA GLU A 676 11.71 -2.18 -36.97
C GLU A 676 12.08 -0.68 -36.92
N ILE A 677 13.37 -0.37 -37.05
CA ILE A 677 13.83 0.90 -37.63
C ILE A 677 14.22 0.62 -39.08
N LYS A 678 13.37 1.01 -40.04
CA LYS A 678 13.53 0.62 -41.45
C LYS A 678 14.74 1.27 -42.12
N SER A 679 15.12 2.49 -41.71
CA SER A 679 16.31 3.16 -42.21
C SER A 679 16.91 4.07 -41.15
N LEU A 680 18.20 3.92 -40.87
CA LEU A 680 18.99 4.78 -39.99
C LEU A 680 20.20 5.31 -40.77
N THR A 681 20.36 6.63 -40.80
CA THR A 681 21.51 7.28 -41.43
C THR A 681 22.05 8.39 -40.54
N LEU A 682 23.27 8.19 -40.02
CA LEU A 682 24.00 9.19 -39.25
C LEU A 682 25.21 9.65 -40.09
N LYS A 683 25.23 10.93 -40.45
CA LYS A 683 26.18 11.46 -41.47
C LYS A 683 27.51 11.95 -40.90
N GLY A 684 27.56 12.23 -39.61
CA GLY A 684 28.71 12.75 -38.88
C GLY A 684 29.05 11.83 -37.74
N ILE A 685 29.33 12.37 -36.55
CA ILE A 685 29.81 11.58 -35.41
C ILE A 685 28.73 10.62 -34.88
N LEU A 686 29.14 9.42 -34.47
CA LEU A 686 28.40 8.58 -33.52
C LEU A 686 29.28 8.44 -32.28
N ASP A 687 28.85 9.02 -31.17
CA ASP A 687 29.57 9.01 -29.89
C ASP A 687 28.60 8.65 -28.77
N ASP A 688 28.97 7.72 -27.89
CA ASP A 688 28.21 7.34 -26.69
C ASP A 688 26.70 7.10 -26.97
N THR A 689 26.37 6.55 -28.13
CA THR A 689 24.99 6.44 -28.62
C THR A 689 24.58 4.98 -28.74
N ARG A 690 23.37 4.67 -28.27
CA ARG A 690 22.77 3.34 -28.30
C ARG A 690 21.58 3.33 -29.25
N ILE A 691 21.56 2.38 -30.16
CA ILE A 691 20.50 2.18 -31.15
C ILE A 691 19.99 0.76 -31.00
N ALA A 692 18.69 0.58 -30.90
CA ALA A 692 18.13 -0.76 -30.81
C ALA A 692 16.72 -0.87 -31.40
N ALA A 693 16.49 -1.98 -32.08
CA ALA A 693 15.18 -2.46 -32.50
C ALA A 693 15.29 -3.95 -32.84
N PRO A 694 14.20 -4.73 -32.74
CA PRO A 694 14.23 -6.13 -33.18
C PRO A 694 14.71 -6.23 -34.65
N GLY A 695 14.10 -5.46 -35.55
CA GLY A 695 14.59 -5.33 -36.92
C GLY A 695 15.26 -3.99 -37.21
N LEU A 696 16.43 -4.02 -37.84
CA LEU A 696 17.02 -2.85 -38.49
C LEU A 696 17.09 -3.06 -39.99
N GLY A 697 16.55 -2.12 -40.76
CA GLY A 697 16.63 -2.17 -42.22
C GLY A 697 18.01 -1.71 -42.70
N LYS A 698 18.06 -0.54 -43.34
CA LYS A 698 19.33 0.04 -43.80
C LYS A 698 19.97 0.87 -42.70
N VAL A 699 21.18 0.50 -42.27
CA VAL A 699 21.99 1.26 -41.32
C VAL A 699 23.23 1.80 -42.02
N SER A 700 23.40 3.13 -41.98
CA SER A 700 24.57 3.82 -42.50
C SER A 700 25.12 4.78 -41.44
N LEU A 701 26.30 4.49 -40.93
CA LEU A 701 26.99 5.29 -39.93
C LEU A 701 28.26 5.91 -40.51
N LYS A 702 28.60 7.11 -40.04
CA LYS A 702 29.91 7.74 -40.29
C LYS A 702 30.50 8.12 -38.93
N GLY A 703 31.78 8.49 -38.91
CA GLY A 703 32.45 9.05 -37.72
C GLY A 703 32.19 8.33 -36.41
N VAL A 704 32.25 6.99 -36.39
CA VAL A 704 32.02 6.19 -35.18
C VAL A 704 33.23 6.34 -34.26
N GLU A 705 33.00 6.90 -33.08
CA GLU A 705 33.98 6.91 -31.99
C GLU A 705 33.97 5.54 -31.32
N THR A 706 35.10 4.83 -31.33
CA THR A 706 35.17 3.42 -30.91
C THR A 706 35.70 3.24 -29.49
N ASP A 707 36.42 4.21 -28.95
CA ASP A 707 37.04 4.12 -27.63
C ASP A 707 36.72 5.39 -26.85
N ASN A 708 35.62 5.37 -26.10
CA ASN A 708 35.19 6.53 -25.32
C ASN A 708 35.44 6.36 -23.81
N GLY A 709 35.95 5.20 -23.38
CA GLY A 709 36.28 4.93 -21.98
C GLY A 709 35.04 4.84 -21.08
N ARG A 710 33.87 4.51 -21.66
CA ARG A 710 32.56 4.43 -20.99
C ARG A 710 31.87 3.09 -21.24
N ILE A 711 30.56 3.01 -20.92
CA ILE A 711 29.69 1.87 -21.16
C ILE A 711 29.62 1.57 -22.66
N GLN A 712 29.45 0.29 -23.01
CA GLN A 712 29.27 -0.20 -24.37
C GLN A 712 28.24 0.62 -25.18
N LEU A 713 28.64 1.06 -26.38
CA LEU A 713 27.82 1.83 -27.33
C LEU A 713 27.61 1.06 -28.64
N GLY A 714 26.69 1.54 -29.47
CA GLY A 714 26.47 1.00 -30.82
C GLY A 714 25.06 0.47 -31.03
N ILE A 715 24.95 -0.74 -31.57
CA ILE A 715 23.70 -1.30 -32.10
C ILE A 715 23.38 -2.64 -31.44
N ALA A 716 22.11 -2.87 -31.11
CA ALA A 716 21.58 -4.20 -30.81
C ALA A 716 20.29 -4.49 -31.59
N ALA A 717 20.20 -5.66 -32.22
CA ALA A 717 19.03 -6.10 -32.98
C ALA A 717 18.94 -7.63 -33.06
N ASP A 718 17.78 -8.17 -33.42
CA ASP A 718 17.63 -9.57 -33.85
C ASP A 718 18.16 -9.72 -35.29
N ARG A 719 17.81 -8.77 -36.16
CA ARG A 719 18.19 -8.78 -37.58
C ARG A 719 18.57 -7.40 -38.12
N ILE A 720 19.58 -7.36 -38.98
CA ILE A 720 19.97 -6.15 -39.72
C ILE A 720 20.06 -6.46 -41.22
N LYS A 721 19.22 -5.81 -42.04
CA LYS A 721 19.18 -6.03 -43.50
C LYS A 721 20.49 -5.58 -44.17
N SER A 722 21.00 -4.40 -43.83
CA SER A 722 22.29 -3.93 -44.32
C SER A 722 22.93 -2.95 -43.33
N TYR A 723 24.22 -3.11 -43.10
CA TYR A 723 25.00 -2.31 -42.18
C TYR A 723 26.28 -1.82 -42.85
N ALA A 724 26.52 -0.51 -42.79
CA ALA A 724 27.76 0.09 -43.26
C ALA A 724 28.22 1.19 -42.31
N ARG A 725 29.50 1.17 -41.93
CA ARG A 725 30.20 2.31 -41.33
C ARG A 725 31.49 2.63 -42.07
N THR A 726 31.99 3.86 -41.92
CA THR A 726 33.29 4.27 -42.46
C THR A 726 34.40 3.31 -42.03
N GLY A 727 35.23 2.88 -42.96
CA GLY A 727 36.42 2.06 -42.67
C GLY A 727 36.22 0.54 -42.69
N ILE A 728 34.99 0.05 -42.81
CA ILE A 728 34.71 -1.39 -42.97
C ILE A 728 33.96 -1.69 -44.26
N ARG A 729 34.02 -2.93 -44.72
CA ARG A 729 33.19 -3.39 -45.85
C ARG A 729 31.73 -3.49 -45.40
N PRO A 730 30.75 -3.03 -46.21
CA PRO A 730 29.34 -3.19 -45.88
C PRO A 730 28.96 -4.66 -45.66
N LEU A 731 28.15 -4.90 -44.64
CA LEU A 731 27.58 -6.20 -44.29
C LEU A 731 26.09 -6.23 -44.66
N THR A 732 25.58 -7.40 -45.01
CA THR A 732 24.18 -7.59 -45.42
C THR A 732 23.60 -8.87 -44.83
N ASN A 733 22.28 -8.91 -44.67
CA ASN A 733 21.53 -10.06 -44.18
C ASN A 733 22.09 -10.62 -42.86
N LEU A 734 22.36 -9.74 -41.90
CA LEU A 734 22.85 -10.10 -40.59
C LEU A 734 21.67 -10.62 -39.75
N ASN A 735 21.65 -11.92 -39.44
CA ASN A 735 20.56 -12.58 -38.69
C ASN A 735 21.03 -13.78 -37.85
N THR A 736 22.33 -13.84 -37.55
CA THR A 736 22.93 -14.89 -36.72
C THR A 736 23.51 -14.24 -35.48
N ALA A 737 23.08 -14.71 -34.29
CA ALA A 737 23.55 -14.19 -33.01
C ALA A 737 25.09 -14.09 -32.94
N GLY A 738 25.58 -12.95 -32.45
CA GLY A 738 27.00 -12.65 -32.41
C GLY A 738 27.31 -11.15 -32.53
N GLU A 739 28.59 -10.82 -32.61
CA GLU A 739 29.08 -9.43 -32.68
C GLU A 739 29.83 -9.22 -34.01
N PRO A 740 29.11 -9.10 -35.16
CA PRO A 740 29.74 -9.02 -36.49
C PRO A 740 30.64 -7.80 -36.70
N ASP A 741 30.53 -6.79 -35.84
CA ASP A 741 31.42 -5.63 -35.82
C ASP A 741 31.64 -5.18 -34.38
N LYS A 742 32.87 -5.30 -33.90
CA LYS A 742 33.29 -4.91 -32.56
C LYS A 742 34.66 -4.27 -32.62
N THR A 743 34.78 -3.07 -32.07
CA THR A 743 36.06 -2.33 -31.99
C THR A 743 35.97 -1.43 -30.78
N GLY A 744 36.86 -1.63 -29.80
CA GLY A 744 36.81 -0.88 -28.55
C GLY A 744 35.51 -1.12 -27.78
N ASP A 745 34.88 -0.02 -27.36
CA ASP A 745 33.58 0.05 -26.68
C ASP A 745 32.40 -0.04 -27.66
N TYR A 746 32.63 0.11 -28.96
CA TYR A 746 31.60 0.01 -30.00
C TYR A 746 31.29 -1.44 -30.40
N VAL A 747 30.00 -1.77 -30.42
CA VAL A 747 29.51 -3.10 -30.84
C VAL A 747 28.30 -2.99 -31.77
N VAL A 748 28.22 -3.90 -32.73
CA VAL A 748 26.97 -4.32 -33.37
C VAL A 748 26.66 -5.71 -32.85
N ARG A 749 25.61 -5.83 -32.03
CA ARG A 749 25.16 -7.08 -31.42
C ARG A 749 23.92 -7.62 -32.14
N LEU A 750 24.02 -8.86 -32.60
CA LEU A 750 22.87 -9.68 -33.00
C LEU A 750 22.48 -10.63 -31.88
N LEU A 751 21.19 -10.69 -31.57
CA LEU A 751 20.61 -11.40 -30.43
C LEU A 751 19.97 -12.74 -30.79
#